data_AF-A0A225EGF3-F1
#
_entry.id   AF-A0A225EGF3-F1
#
_cell.length_a   1.000
_cell.length_b   1.000
_cell.length_c   1.000
_cell.angle_alpha   90.00
_cell.angle_beta   90.00
_cell.angle_gamma   90.00
#
_symmetry.space_group_name_H-M   'P 1'
#
loop_
_entity.id
_entity.type
_entity.pdbx_description
1 polymer ?
#
loop_
_entity_poly.entity_id
_entity_poly.type
_entity_poly.pdbx_seq_one_letter_code
_entity_poly.pdbx_strand_id
1 'polypeptide(L)'
;MWRRIAAVAALGVVTAPAALAQPAGFLDQPGVLIIRVNLDAPPDDHEQGGPGGPGIGGPGIGGPGGMRPGGGMQPPGGMGRPGGGMGRPGGGRGRPGMGGPGMGGPGMGGPGMMGGPGMMGGPGMQPGGANATANNADPHANPYEQGHSIVVVVPYKNRIPAKVFKTKAESPQENPKWPTVYTSFGHAPLFDDKHFVHFIPLPTGYSLEQKLKTKHTKWKTDPKRNTSGGYDLVVEALSNGLVDEAVTYADEVAAIVEASKGGQPGNVANFVKTYLKIKPILTAPLPDSDEAARWQTTLNAKSIDQGIHYSLVSWGDQSVTRESLDRRLALLEKNFKAFYLWHSLTGVAPRAPDKKLVAILAEKATDMKSLKYALDGGPIESDAFYAPQHNLVVYSPDRMDAAGMRYGQLMQQKYARGYNRDDLLKGRIQSVDHVAGETVAGLVENMTLALVDKISDEDTLNAMITREASYQLFYASGLLAQNVVLPEWIQSGTANLLYKPKDAYFMIEGGKHVMITGLGCGYGTPNFVLAREFRNLYTHNDINHIAEDLLTNTITDRYFDALRDGHDIDPKQVAATAGSGLQLGGGGQPGGPGGPGGPGGPPGMGPGGPGFPGGPGGMRPGMQPPGMGGPGMGGPGGMMQPNGTHEEHDPLAEKRMAQAKLKMKAHSTAWGLTYYLSKRKMAALQIFYGELNRMPRDMRVDRQLVLLAFCRAMGLMDSQNLGEIDKVAFKRFAEDWVEFLKQNATWGLNIPVDAPSDPTHNIDPSGNIDPFGGPGGNPNN
;
A
#
# COMPACT_ATOMS: atom_id res chain seq x y z
N MET A 1 -23.18 20.08 -8.96
CA MET A 1 -21.83 20.35 -8.42
C MET A 1 -20.83 19.25 -8.80
N TRP A 2 -21.04 17.98 -8.43
CA TRP A 2 -20.16 16.86 -8.84
C TRP A 2 -20.02 16.63 -10.36
N ARG A 3 -21.05 16.95 -11.17
CA ARG A 3 -20.92 16.94 -12.66
C ARG A 3 -19.84 17.89 -13.19
N ARG A 4 -19.43 18.93 -12.44
CA ARG A 4 -18.35 19.86 -12.83
C ARG A 4 -16.96 19.45 -12.33
N ILE A 5 -16.87 18.79 -11.17
CA ILE A 5 -15.62 18.17 -10.70
C ILE A 5 -15.29 16.93 -11.54
N ALA A 6 -16.32 16.14 -11.90
CA ALA A 6 -16.18 15.07 -12.87
C ALA A 6 -15.73 15.60 -14.24
N ALA A 7 -16.09 16.81 -14.66
CA ALA A 7 -15.59 17.38 -15.92
C ALA A 7 -14.08 17.73 -15.89
N VAL A 8 -13.52 18.03 -14.71
CA VAL A 8 -12.06 18.26 -14.56
C VAL A 8 -11.29 16.94 -14.49
N ALA A 9 -11.89 15.87 -13.94
CA ALA A 9 -11.30 14.53 -13.93
C ALA A 9 -11.56 13.71 -15.22
N ALA A 10 -12.66 13.98 -15.94
CA ALA A 10 -13.07 13.29 -17.16
C ALA A 10 -12.45 13.90 -18.44
N LEU A 11 -11.69 14.98 -18.33
CA LEU A 11 -10.94 15.58 -19.45
C LEU A 11 -9.57 14.91 -19.71
N GLY A 12 -9.33 13.70 -19.20
CA GLY A 12 -8.03 13.06 -19.34
C GLY A 12 -8.06 11.54 -19.27
N VAL A 13 -8.69 10.87 -20.24
CA VAL A 13 -8.06 9.65 -20.77
C VAL A 13 -6.85 10.14 -21.56
N VAL A 14 -5.78 10.51 -20.85
CA VAL A 14 -4.50 10.82 -21.48
C VAL A 14 -3.89 9.46 -21.78
N THR A 15 -4.17 8.92 -22.97
CA THR A 15 -3.26 7.93 -23.55
C THR A 15 -1.90 8.62 -23.63
N ALA A 16 -0.90 8.15 -22.88
CA ALA A 16 0.44 8.69 -22.93
C ALA A 16 0.90 8.76 -24.40
N PRO A 17 1.17 9.95 -24.97
CA PRO A 17 1.66 10.03 -26.33
C PRO A 17 3.05 9.40 -26.39
N ALA A 18 3.32 8.65 -27.46
CA ALA A 18 4.66 8.17 -27.80
C ALA A 18 5.67 9.33 -27.65
N ALA A 19 6.82 9.05 -27.03
CA ALA A 19 7.82 10.01 -26.58
C ALA A 19 8.17 11.06 -27.65
N LEU A 20 7.44 12.17 -27.67
CA LEU A 20 7.74 13.34 -28.50
C LEU A 20 8.88 14.11 -27.83
N ALA A 21 9.95 14.36 -28.57
CA ALA A 21 11.04 15.23 -28.15
C ALA A 21 10.46 16.59 -27.69
N GLN A 22 10.54 16.86 -26.39
CA GLN A 22 9.99 18.09 -25.82
C GLN A 22 10.90 19.28 -26.15
N PRO A 23 10.36 20.44 -26.58
CA PRO A 23 11.16 21.61 -26.92
C PRO A 23 11.90 22.16 -25.70
N ALA A 24 13.13 22.65 -25.91
CA ALA A 24 14.11 22.98 -24.86
C ALA A 24 13.68 24.03 -23.80
N GLY A 25 12.55 24.73 -23.98
CA GLY A 25 12.01 25.70 -23.01
C GLY A 25 11.01 25.14 -21.99
N PHE A 26 10.67 23.85 -22.06
CA PHE A 26 9.61 23.24 -21.23
C PHE A 26 10.08 22.73 -19.85
N LEU A 27 11.38 22.77 -19.61
CA LEU A 27 12.02 22.12 -18.46
C LEU A 27 11.92 22.92 -17.14
N ASP A 28 11.64 24.22 -17.20
CA ASP A 28 11.65 25.11 -16.01
C ASP A 28 10.34 25.15 -15.20
N GLN A 29 9.30 24.40 -15.59
CA GLN A 29 8.01 24.43 -14.88
C GLN A 29 7.89 23.34 -13.82
N PRO A 30 7.21 23.62 -12.69
CA PRO A 30 6.92 22.60 -11.70
C PRO A 30 6.01 21.52 -12.28
N GLY A 31 6.22 20.29 -11.83
CA GLY A 31 5.52 19.13 -12.37
C GLY A 31 5.58 17.93 -11.44
N VAL A 32 5.20 16.78 -12.00
CA VAL A 32 5.20 15.49 -11.33
C VAL A 32 5.82 14.48 -12.30
N LEU A 33 6.63 13.58 -11.76
CA LEU A 33 7.11 12.40 -12.49
C LEU A 33 6.84 11.16 -11.64
N ILE A 34 6.82 10.01 -12.27
CA ILE A 34 6.64 8.73 -11.60
C ILE A 34 7.94 7.95 -11.75
N ILE A 35 8.46 7.39 -10.66
CA ILE A 35 9.61 6.49 -10.69
C ILE A 35 9.11 5.12 -10.25
N ARG A 36 9.35 4.11 -11.10
CA ARG A 36 9.22 2.70 -10.77
C ARG A 36 10.61 2.12 -10.55
N VAL A 37 10.80 1.44 -9.44
CA VAL A 37 11.97 0.59 -9.17
C VAL A 37 11.51 -0.86 -9.21
N ASN A 38 11.98 -1.64 -10.17
CA ASN A 38 11.69 -3.06 -10.32
C ASN A 38 12.68 -3.88 -9.49
N LEU A 39 12.20 -4.67 -8.54
CA LEU A 39 13.01 -5.41 -7.58
C LEU A 39 13.39 -6.82 -8.05
N ASP A 40 12.85 -7.27 -9.18
CA ASP A 40 13.18 -8.57 -9.78
C ASP A 40 14.20 -8.48 -10.90
N ALA A 41 14.38 -7.29 -11.47
CA ALA A 41 15.45 -7.07 -12.42
C ALA A 41 16.78 -7.31 -11.67
N PRO A 42 17.66 -8.22 -12.17
CA PRO A 42 19.01 -8.23 -11.65
C PRO A 42 19.56 -6.80 -11.82
N PRO A 43 20.18 -6.20 -10.79
CA PRO A 43 20.89 -4.94 -11.01
C PRO A 43 21.92 -5.23 -12.09
N ASP A 44 21.84 -4.50 -13.21
CA ASP A 44 22.75 -4.74 -14.34
C ASP A 44 24.20 -4.72 -13.83
N ASP A 45 24.98 -5.74 -14.21
CA ASP A 45 26.40 -5.92 -13.84
C ASP A 45 27.31 -4.83 -14.46
N HIS A 46 26.90 -3.56 -14.44
CA HIS A 46 27.73 -2.43 -14.81
C HIS A 46 28.99 -2.32 -13.92
N GLU A 47 29.03 -3.01 -12.77
CA GLU A 47 30.21 -3.08 -11.89
C GLU A 47 31.29 -4.09 -12.33
N GLN A 48 31.04 -5.04 -13.27
CA GLN A 48 32.05 -6.06 -13.64
C GLN A 48 32.82 -5.78 -14.93
N GLY A 49 32.48 -4.74 -15.68
CA GLY A 49 33.19 -4.31 -16.89
C GLY A 49 34.40 -3.42 -16.60
N GLY A 50 35.38 -3.90 -15.82
CA GLY A 50 36.66 -3.18 -15.68
C GLY A 50 37.38 -3.06 -17.03
N PRO A 51 38.03 -1.92 -17.35
CA PRO A 51 38.80 -1.81 -18.59
C PRO A 51 39.90 -2.86 -18.59
N GLY A 52 39.90 -3.72 -19.62
CA GLY A 52 40.95 -4.70 -19.84
C GLY A 52 42.31 -4.02 -19.77
N GLY A 53 43.06 -4.33 -18.70
CA GLY A 53 44.40 -3.80 -18.50
C GLY A 53 45.27 -4.12 -19.72
N PRO A 54 46.11 -3.19 -20.17
CA PRO A 54 46.99 -3.43 -21.31
C PRO A 54 47.89 -4.62 -20.98
N GLY A 55 47.81 -5.65 -21.83
CA GLY A 55 48.63 -6.85 -21.72
C GLY A 55 50.11 -6.48 -21.66
N ILE A 56 50.71 -6.63 -20.49
CA ILE A 56 52.16 -6.60 -20.33
C ILE A 56 52.66 -7.97 -20.76
N GLY A 57 53.19 -8.02 -21.98
CA GLY A 57 53.95 -9.15 -22.48
C GLY A 57 55.18 -9.37 -21.60
N GLY A 58 55.23 -10.51 -20.92
CA GLY A 58 56.44 -10.99 -20.26
C GLY A 58 57.22 -11.94 -21.18
N PRO A 59 58.53 -11.73 -21.38
CA PRO A 59 59.43 -12.80 -21.80
C PRO A 59 60.19 -13.34 -20.58
N GLY A 60 60.48 -14.64 -20.60
CA GLY A 60 61.67 -15.16 -19.93
C GLY A 60 61.43 -16.19 -18.83
N ILE A 61 61.34 -17.44 -19.24
CA ILE A 61 61.68 -18.62 -18.45
C ILE A 61 63.18 -18.59 -18.11
N GLY A 62 63.54 -18.81 -16.84
CA GLY A 62 64.94 -18.86 -16.42
C GLY A 62 65.18 -19.28 -14.97
N GLY A 63 64.87 -20.54 -14.63
CA GLY A 63 65.66 -21.42 -13.74
C GLY A 63 65.81 -21.12 -12.22
N PRO A 64 66.23 -22.13 -11.42
CA PRO A 64 65.85 -22.25 -10.02
C PRO A 64 67.01 -22.13 -9.00
N GLY A 65 66.66 -21.79 -7.76
CA GLY A 65 67.51 -21.85 -6.56
C GLY A 65 67.08 -20.75 -5.58
N GLY A 66 66.91 -20.92 -4.28
CA GLY A 66 67.12 -21.97 -3.29
C GLY A 66 67.08 -21.27 -1.92
N MET A 67 66.52 -21.91 -0.88
CA MET A 67 66.75 -21.68 0.57
C MET A 67 66.74 -20.21 1.10
N ARG A 68 65.92 -19.74 2.06
CA ARG A 68 65.68 -20.19 3.45
C ARG A 68 64.80 -19.09 4.16
N PRO A 69 64.31 -19.32 5.39
CA PRO A 69 63.22 -18.56 6.02
C PRO A 69 63.70 -17.50 7.04
N GLY A 70 62.88 -16.49 7.32
CA GLY A 70 63.01 -15.70 8.55
C GLY A 70 62.22 -14.41 8.60
N GLY A 71 61.56 -14.19 9.74
CA GLY A 71 61.43 -12.86 10.35
C GLY A 71 60.06 -12.20 10.29
N GLY A 72 59.31 -12.29 11.38
CA GLY A 72 58.16 -11.44 11.65
C GLY A 72 58.55 -9.99 11.96
N MET A 73 57.64 -9.06 11.69
CA MET A 73 57.73 -7.67 12.15
C MET A 73 56.36 -7.19 12.65
N GLN A 74 56.33 -6.82 13.92
CA GLN A 74 55.32 -5.96 14.55
C GLN A 74 55.53 -4.50 14.11
N PRO A 75 54.48 -3.66 14.06
CA PRO A 75 54.66 -2.23 13.89
C PRO A 75 54.95 -1.51 15.24
N PRO A 76 55.70 -0.39 15.21
CA PRO A 76 56.26 0.24 16.40
C PRO A 76 55.34 1.32 16.99
N GLY A 77 55.23 1.32 18.33
CA GLY A 77 54.83 2.49 19.09
C GLY A 77 55.99 3.44 19.34
N GLY A 78 55.71 4.74 19.50
CA GLY A 78 56.70 5.72 19.91
C GLY A 78 56.17 7.15 20.08
N MET A 79 56.05 7.55 21.35
CA MET A 79 56.41 8.86 21.95
C MET A 79 55.64 10.12 21.46
N GLY A 80 55.00 10.95 22.29
CA GLY A 80 55.25 11.34 23.68
C GLY A 80 56.07 12.63 23.72
N ARG A 81 55.50 13.73 24.23
CA ARG A 81 56.20 14.91 24.83
C ARG A 81 55.21 15.91 25.49
N PRO A 82 55.65 16.83 26.39
CA PRO A 82 55.16 16.86 27.77
C PRO A 82 54.83 18.25 28.37
N GLY A 83 54.16 18.25 29.53
CA GLY A 83 54.24 19.25 30.62
C GLY A 83 53.60 20.62 30.34
N GLY A 84 53.03 21.39 31.25
CA GLY A 84 52.78 21.41 32.71
C GLY A 84 52.02 22.75 32.92
N GLY A 85 51.06 22.92 33.82
CA GLY A 85 51.23 22.95 35.27
C GLY A 85 50.24 23.97 35.88
N MET A 86 49.67 23.57 37.03
CA MET A 86 49.21 24.34 38.20
C MET A 86 48.09 25.40 38.12
N GLY A 87 47.11 25.22 39.03
CA GLY A 87 46.23 26.30 39.53
C GLY A 87 44.96 25.83 40.24
N ARG A 88 45.07 25.33 41.49
CA ARG A 88 43.97 25.25 42.50
C ARG A 88 43.87 26.62 43.22
N PRO A 89 42.95 26.90 44.19
CA PRO A 89 41.82 26.12 44.76
C PRO A 89 40.52 26.94 45.02
N GLY A 90 39.43 26.30 45.49
CA GLY A 90 38.50 26.99 46.41
C GLY A 90 37.05 26.47 46.52
N GLY A 91 36.70 25.97 47.72
CA GLY A 91 35.34 25.97 48.32
C GLY A 91 34.37 24.89 47.84
N GLY A 92 33.74 24.03 48.65
CA GLY A 92 33.44 24.08 50.09
C GLY A 92 31.94 24.26 50.32
N ARG A 93 31.24 23.17 50.71
CA ARG A 93 29.90 23.01 51.36
C ARG A 93 29.27 21.71 50.81
N GLY A 94 29.05 20.60 51.52
CA GLY A 94 28.99 20.30 52.94
C GLY A 94 27.55 20.26 53.45
N ARG A 95 26.94 19.06 53.55
CA ARG A 95 25.94 18.63 54.58
C ARG A 95 25.40 17.19 54.34
N PRO A 96 24.82 16.52 55.36
CA PRO A 96 25.48 15.34 55.95
C PRO A 96 24.60 14.08 56.06
N GLY A 97 25.26 12.93 56.25
CA GLY A 97 24.64 11.71 56.76
C GLY A 97 24.83 11.55 58.27
N MET A 98 23.87 10.87 58.90
CA MET A 98 23.85 10.10 60.16
C MET A 98 22.37 10.05 60.63
N GLY A 99 21.78 8.96 61.09
CA GLY A 99 22.21 7.60 61.39
C GLY A 99 20.97 6.75 61.74
N GLY A 100 21.15 5.42 61.80
CA GLY A 100 20.14 4.48 62.34
C GLY A 100 19.97 4.61 63.86
N PRO A 101 19.04 3.86 64.48
CA PRO A 101 19.31 2.45 64.78
C PRO A 101 18.10 1.51 64.64
N GLY A 102 18.36 0.20 64.61
CA GLY A 102 17.41 -0.85 64.27
C GLY A 102 16.67 -1.55 65.41
N MET A 103 15.87 -2.53 65.00
CA MET A 103 15.26 -3.68 65.70
C MET A 103 14.86 -4.65 64.56
N GLY A 104 15.02 -5.98 64.55
CA GLY A 104 15.33 -6.95 65.59
C GLY A 104 14.40 -8.18 65.46
N GLY A 105 14.57 -9.01 64.41
CA GLY A 105 14.10 -10.42 64.28
C GLY A 105 12.60 -10.76 64.44
N PRO A 106 12.16 -12.04 64.32
CA PRO A 106 12.90 -13.27 63.99
C PRO A 106 12.32 -14.06 62.78
N GLY A 107 13.12 -15.00 62.26
CA GLY A 107 12.74 -15.88 61.16
C GLY A 107 11.84 -17.07 61.56
N MET A 108 11.11 -17.58 60.56
CA MET A 108 10.60 -18.94 60.40
C MET A 108 10.45 -19.12 58.87
N GLY A 109 11.05 -20.12 58.24
CA GLY A 109 10.66 -21.52 58.33
C GLY A 109 9.89 -21.87 57.06
N GLY A 110 10.55 -22.53 56.10
CA GLY A 110 9.92 -23.01 54.88
C GLY A 110 8.90 -24.13 55.15
N PRO A 111 7.92 -24.27 54.26
CA PRO A 111 7.63 -25.58 53.66
C PRO A 111 7.44 -25.42 52.13
N GLY A 112 8.07 -26.25 51.30
CA GLY A 112 7.62 -27.62 51.11
C GLY A 112 6.38 -27.66 50.20
N MET A 113 6.53 -27.34 48.92
CA MET A 113 5.46 -27.49 47.93
C MET A 113 5.41 -28.94 47.42
N MET A 114 4.42 -29.69 47.92
CA MET A 114 3.79 -30.82 47.23
C MET A 114 3.23 -30.30 45.90
N GLY A 115 3.49 -30.93 44.76
CA GLY A 115 2.85 -32.18 44.36
C GLY A 115 1.59 -31.86 43.54
N GLY A 116 1.77 -31.55 42.26
CA GLY A 116 0.69 -31.33 41.29
C GLY A 116 0.90 -32.17 40.02
N PRO A 117 -0.15 -32.73 39.41
CA PRO A 117 -0.09 -33.95 38.61
C PRO A 117 0.47 -33.73 37.21
N GLY A 118 1.18 -34.75 36.72
CA GLY A 118 1.90 -34.76 35.45
C GLY A 118 1.02 -34.48 34.23
N MET A 119 1.50 -33.58 33.37
CA MET A 119 1.11 -33.54 31.98
C MET A 119 2.06 -34.44 31.18
N MET A 120 1.45 -35.45 30.54
CA MET A 120 2.10 -36.34 29.59
C MET A 120 2.70 -35.56 28.43
N GLY A 121 3.87 -36.02 27.98
CA GLY A 121 4.61 -35.45 26.86
C GLY A 121 3.86 -35.52 25.53
N GLY A 122 3.85 -34.39 24.84
CA GLY A 122 3.60 -34.29 23.41
C GLY A 122 4.94 -34.12 22.67
N PRO A 123 5.13 -34.77 21.51
CA PRO A 123 6.41 -34.78 20.80
C PRO A 123 6.77 -33.40 20.25
N GLY A 124 8.07 -33.08 20.32
CA GLY A 124 8.64 -31.79 19.98
C GLY A 124 8.32 -31.32 18.56
N MET A 125 7.73 -30.14 18.47
CA MET A 125 7.73 -29.32 17.27
C MET A 125 8.93 -28.38 17.32
N GLN A 126 9.83 -28.62 16.37
CA GLN A 126 10.95 -27.77 16.01
C GLN A 126 10.41 -26.43 15.48
N PRO A 127 10.99 -25.26 15.83
CA PRO A 127 10.54 -23.98 15.28
C PRO A 127 11.04 -23.87 13.83
N GLY A 128 10.16 -24.24 12.89
CA GLY A 128 10.32 -24.02 11.46
C GLY A 128 10.19 -22.53 11.11
N GLY A 129 11.05 -22.09 10.19
CA GLY A 129 11.33 -20.69 9.89
C GLY A 129 10.19 -19.86 9.28
N ALA A 130 10.41 -18.55 9.42
CA ALA A 130 9.79 -17.40 8.78
C ALA A 130 8.78 -17.68 7.65
N ASN A 131 7.50 -17.54 7.98
CA ASN A 131 6.42 -17.43 7.01
C ASN A 131 6.30 -15.94 6.59
N ALA A 132 6.64 -15.65 5.34
CA ALA A 132 6.53 -14.34 4.74
C ALA A 132 5.07 -13.82 4.81
N THR A 133 4.94 -12.55 5.15
CA THR A 133 3.69 -11.83 5.35
C THR A 133 2.91 -11.70 4.05
N ALA A 134 1.73 -12.33 4.01
CA ALA A 134 0.72 -12.10 2.99
C ALA A 134 0.05 -10.74 3.22
N ASN A 135 0.57 -9.69 2.59
CA ASN A 135 -0.10 -8.40 2.47
C ASN A 135 -0.49 -8.19 0.99
N ASN A 136 -1.81 -8.21 0.73
CA ASN A 136 -2.52 -7.71 -0.46
C ASN A 136 -2.05 -8.26 -1.84
N ALA A 137 -2.56 -9.42 -2.24
CA ALA A 137 -2.44 -9.96 -3.60
C ALA A 137 -3.82 -10.12 -4.26
N ASP A 138 -4.37 -9.09 -4.90
CA ASP A 138 -5.54 -9.28 -5.78
C ASP A 138 -5.18 -10.30 -6.89
N PRO A 139 -6.02 -11.28 -7.26
CA PRO A 139 -5.77 -12.17 -8.40
C PRO A 139 -6.06 -11.56 -9.78
N HIS A 140 -6.62 -10.35 -9.86
CA HIS A 140 -6.65 -9.59 -11.12
C HIS A 140 -5.49 -8.60 -11.24
N ALA A 141 -4.96 -8.14 -10.11
CA ALA A 141 -3.59 -7.70 -10.04
C ALA A 141 -2.68 -8.87 -10.37
N ASN A 142 -1.62 -8.62 -11.13
CA ASN A 142 -0.55 -9.60 -11.17
C ASN A 142 0.10 -9.60 -9.78
N PRO A 143 -0.08 -10.65 -8.93
CA PRO A 143 0.55 -10.69 -7.61
C PRO A 143 2.07 -10.65 -7.75
N TYR A 144 2.58 -11.13 -8.90
CA TYR A 144 3.97 -11.06 -9.31
C TYR A 144 4.47 -9.65 -9.62
N GLU A 145 3.63 -8.60 -9.66
CA GLU A 145 4.14 -7.23 -9.87
C GLU A 145 4.03 -6.36 -8.62
N GLN A 146 2.97 -6.51 -7.82
CA GLN A 146 2.80 -5.71 -6.59
C GLN A 146 3.88 -5.97 -5.55
N GLY A 147 4.39 -7.20 -5.45
CA GLY A 147 5.50 -7.56 -4.56
C GLY A 147 6.90 -7.19 -5.08
N HIS A 148 6.98 -6.69 -6.31
CA HIS A 148 8.20 -6.70 -7.10
C HIS A 148 8.54 -5.32 -7.67
N SER A 149 7.79 -4.28 -7.32
CA SER A 149 8.14 -2.92 -7.69
C SER A 149 7.74 -1.91 -6.61
N ILE A 150 8.59 -0.90 -6.42
CA ILE A 150 8.25 0.31 -5.67
C ILE A 150 7.90 1.39 -6.68
N VAL A 151 6.81 2.11 -6.45
CA VAL A 151 6.36 3.17 -7.35
C VAL A 151 6.08 4.42 -6.54
N VAL A 152 6.79 5.50 -6.87
CA VAL A 152 6.64 6.79 -6.19
C VAL A 152 6.24 7.88 -7.17
N VAL A 153 5.41 8.80 -6.68
CA VAL A 153 5.02 10.02 -7.40
C VAL A 153 5.87 11.17 -6.88
N VAL A 154 6.74 11.71 -7.72
CA VAL A 154 7.74 12.71 -7.34
C VAL A 154 7.30 14.10 -7.80
N PRO A 155 6.79 14.96 -6.89
CA PRO A 155 6.59 16.36 -7.20
C PRO A 155 7.94 17.09 -7.29
N TYR A 156 8.12 17.90 -8.32
CA TYR A 156 9.33 18.70 -8.52
C TYR A 156 9.00 20.17 -8.84
N LYS A 157 9.89 21.07 -8.43
CA LYS A 157 9.76 22.53 -8.61
C LYS A 157 10.24 22.98 -9.99
N ASN A 158 11.32 22.38 -10.47
CA ASN A 158 11.90 22.58 -11.80
C ASN A 158 12.71 21.33 -12.17
N ARG A 159 12.97 21.16 -13.46
CA ARG A 159 13.77 20.08 -14.00
C ARG A 159 14.86 20.70 -14.87
N ILE A 160 16.13 20.55 -14.52
CA ILE A 160 17.22 21.18 -15.28
C ILE A 160 18.27 20.12 -15.58
N PRO A 161 18.72 19.94 -16.83
CA PRO A 161 19.87 19.09 -17.11
C PRO A 161 21.12 19.63 -16.40
N ALA A 162 21.68 18.87 -15.47
CA ALA A 162 22.83 19.27 -14.67
C ALA A 162 23.94 18.22 -14.71
N LYS A 163 25.19 18.67 -14.60
CA LYS A 163 26.33 17.80 -14.34
C LYS A 163 26.34 17.43 -12.85
N VAL A 164 26.75 16.20 -12.56
CA VAL A 164 26.87 15.70 -11.18
C VAL A 164 28.05 16.40 -10.50
N PHE A 165 29.24 16.31 -11.09
CA PHE A 165 30.42 17.04 -10.63
C PHE A 165 30.48 18.44 -11.27
N LYS A 166 30.40 19.50 -10.46
CA LYS A 166 30.47 20.90 -10.93
C LYS A 166 31.89 21.39 -11.20
N THR A 167 32.89 20.79 -10.54
CA THR A 167 34.26 21.35 -10.45
C THR A 167 35.34 20.52 -11.13
N LYS A 168 35.11 19.24 -11.44
CA LYS A 168 36.06 18.43 -12.19
C LYS A 168 35.92 18.73 -13.68
N ALA A 169 37.03 19.05 -14.34
CA ALA A 169 37.11 19.28 -15.79
C ALA A 169 37.06 17.96 -16.56
N GLU A 170 36.05 17.14 -16.26
CA GLU A 170 35.88 15.82 -16.87
C GLU A 170 35.27 15.95 -18.27
N SER A 171 35.67 15.01 -19.13
CA SER A 171 35.15 14.90 -20.48
C SER A 171 33.61 14.79 -20.45
N PRO A 172 32.88 15.32 -21.45
CA PRO A 172 31.42 15.15 -21.51
C PRO A 172 30.94 13.69 -21.46
N GLN A 173 31.84 12.73 -21.72
CA GLN A 173 31.61 11.29 -21.66
C GLN A 173 31.62 10.75 -20.22
N GLU A 174 32.49 11.27 -19.36
CA GLU A 174 32.60 10.82 -17.95
C GLU A 174 31.53 11.44 -17.05
N ASN A 175 31.11 12.68 -17.33
CA ASN A 175 30.11 13.40 -16.54
C ASN A 175 29.08 14.08 -17.46
N PRO A 176 28.20 13.27 -18.09
CA PRO A 176 27.15 13.77 -18.96
C PRO A 176 26.15 14.62 -18.15
N LYS A 177 25.34 15.41 -18.86
CA LYS A 177 24.23 16.12 -18.22
C LYS A 177 23.09 15.14 -17.97
N TRP A 178 22.71 14.98 -16.71
CA TRP A 178 21.59 14.14 -16.31
C TRP A 178 20.33 14.99 -16.13
N PRO A 179 19.13 14.47 -16.48
CA PRO A 179 17.89 15.11 -16.08
C PRO A 179 17.86 15.22 -14.55
N THR A 180 17.89 16.44 -14.02
CA THR A 180 17.91 16.66 -12.56
C THR A 180 16.61 17.30 -12.13
N VAL A 181 16.03 16.79 -11.05
CA VAL A 181 14.82 17.34 -10.46
C VAL A 181 15.09 17.96 -9.11
N TYR A 182 14.47 19.10 -8.84
CA TYR A 182 14.55 19.77 -7.55
C TYR A 182 13.25 19.54 -6.80
N THR A 183 13.35 18.91 -5.65
CA THR A 183 12.22 18.54 -4.80
C THR A 183 12.24 19.36 -3.51
N SER A 184 11.33 19.08 -2.59
CA SER A 184 11.43 19.60 -1.22
C SER A 184 12.62 19.03 -0.44
N PHE A 185 13.19 17.91 -0.90
CA PHE A 185 14.27 17.19 -0.20
C PHE A 185 15.67 17.58 -0.69
N GLY A 186 15.77 18.25 -1.84
CA GLY A 186 17.02 18.67 -2.44
C GLY A 186 16.96 18.57 -3.95
N HIS A 187 18.02 18.03 -4.57
CA HIS A 187 18.07 17.83 -6.01
C HIS A 187 18.67 16.46 -6.33
N ALA A 188 18.01 15.72 -7.21
CA ALA A 188 18.44 14.40 -7.62
C ALA A 188 18.59 14.34 -9.14
N PRO A 189 19.77 14.03 -9.68
CA PRO A 189 19.89 13.55 -11.05
C PRO A 189 19.13 12.22 -11.14
N LEU A 190 18.48 11.99 -12.27
CA LEU A 190 17.64 10.83 -12.51
C LEU A 190 18.38 9.81 -13.38
N PHE A 191 18.45 8.58 -12.88
CA PHE A 191 18.86 7.40 -13.60
C PHE A 191 17.65 6.71 -14.25
N ASP A 192 17.83 6.14 -15.43
CA ASP A 192 16.79 5.44 -16.18
C ASP A 192 17.42 4.41 -17.11
N ASP A 193 17.34 3.14 -16.72
CA ASP A 193 17.74 1.99 -17.52
C ASP A 193 16.52 1.27 -18.13
N LYS A 194 15.30 1.73 -17.80
CA LYS A 194 14.00 1.15 -18.16
C LYS A 194 13.73 -0.26 -17.62
N HIS A 195 14.72 -0.92 -17.02
CA HIS A 195 14.64 -2.29 -16.53
C HIS A 195 14.48 -2.33 -15.02
N PHE A 196 15.44 -1.74 -14.31
CA PHE A 196 15.49 -1.65 -12.86
C PHE A 196 14.93 -0.31 -12.38
N VAL A 197 15.33 0.82 -12.97
CA VAL A 197 14.73 2.15 -12.72
C VAL A 197 14.08 2.66 -13.99
N HIS A 198 12.78 2.91 -13.93
CA HIS A 198 12.01 3.50 -15.02
C HIS A 198 11.29 4.76 -14.55
N PHE A 199 11.60 5.92 -15.16
CA PHE A 199 10.81 7.13 -14.92
C PHE A 199 9.82 7.42 -16.05
N ILE A 200 8.60 7.75 -15.67
CA ILE A 200 7.51 8.11 -16.59
C ILE A 200 7.22 9.60 -16.38
N PRO A 201 7.68 10.48 -17.29
CA PRO A 201 7.42 11.91 -17.17
C PRO A 201 5.95 12.20 -17.47
N LEU A 202 5.29 12.95 -16.59
CA LEU A 202 3.95 13.47 -16.89
C LEU A 202 4.06 14.77 -17.68
N PRO A 203 2.99 15.18 -18.40
CA PRO A 203 2.97 16.47 -19.07
C PRO A 203 3.38 17.59 -18.11
N THR A 204 4.38 18.36 -18.51
CA THR A 204 4.88 19.54 -17.81
C THR A 204 3.78 20.55 -17.50
N GLY A 205 3.94 21.32 -16.41
CA GLY A 205 2.90 22.23 -15.91
C GLY A 205 1.84 21.52 -15.07
N TYR A 206 1.98 20.22 -14.82
CA TYR A 206 1.15 19.44 -13.91
C TYR A 206 1.60 19.58 -12.44
N SER A 207 1.76 20.81 -11.95
CA SER A 207 1.85 21.04 -10.51
C SER A 207 0.48 21.36 -9.96
N LEU A 208 -0.13 20.40 -9.26
CA LEU A 208 -1.46 20.56 -8.64
C LEU A 208 -1.46 21.74 -7.67
N GLU A 209 -0.39 21.88 -6.87
CA GLU A 209 -0.20 23.00 -5.95
C GLU A 209 -0.09 24.34 -6.67
N GLN A 210 0.75 24.46 -7.71
CA GLN A 210 0.92 25.72 -8.42
C GLN A 210 -0.35 26.13 -9.18
N LYS A 211 -1.05 25.15 -9.79
CA LYS A 211 -2.35 25.38 -10.44
C LYS A 211 -3.35 25.94 -9.44
N LEU A 212 -3.43 25.34 -8.26
CA LEU A 212 -4.33 25.77 -7.20
C LEU A 212 -3.97 27.17 -6.68
N LYS A 213 -2.70 27.43 -6.37
CA LYS A 213 -2.22 28.77 -5.95
C LYS A 213 -2.51 29.85 -6.99
N THR A 214 -2.38 29.51 -8.27
CA THR A 214 -2.76 30.41 -9.38
C THR A 214 -4.25 30.68 -9.40
N LYS A 215 -5.11 29.65 -9.26
CA LYS A 215 -6.57 29.80 -9.19
C LYS A 215 -6.98 30.64 -7.97
N HIS A 216 -6.36 30.40 -6.82
CA HIS A 216 -6.59 31.17 -5.60
C HIS A 216 -6.20 32.63 -5.77
N THR A 217 -5.03 32.92 -6.33
CA THR A 217 -4.60 34.30 -6.61
C THR A 217 -5.60 35.00 -7.51
N LYS A 218 -6.03 34.35 -8.61
CA LYS A 218 -7.04 34.89 -9.53
C LYS A 218 -8.37 35.19 -8.81
N TRP A 219 -8.88 34.23 -8.04
CA TRP A 219 -10.09 34.40 -7.25
C TRP A 219 -9.96 35.53 -6.22
N LYS A 220 -8.83 35.63 -5.53
CA LYS A 220 -8.59 36.67 -4.52
C LYS A 220 -8.54 38.07 -5.14
N THR A 221 -7.97 38.21 -6.33
CA THR A 221 -7.85 39.50 -7.05
C THR A 221 -9.11 39.88 -7.83
N ASP A 222 -10.04 38.96 -8.06
CA ASP A 222 -11.26 39.24 -8.82
C ASP A 222 -12.20 40.17 -8.02
N PRO A 223 -12.53 41.38 -8.52
CA PRO A 223 -13.48 42.26 -7.86
C PRO A 223 -14.90 41.67 -7.76
N LYS A 224 -15.20 40.65 -8.57
CA LYS A 224 -16.47 39.91 -8.58
C LYS A 224 -16.35 38.54 -7.91
N ARG A 225 -15.31 38.31 -7.10
CA ARG A 225 -15.11 37.03 -6.43
C ARG A 225 -16.34 36.63 -5.62
N ASN A 226 -16.79 35.39 -5.81
CA ASN A 226 -17.94 34.85 -5.12
C ASN A 226 -17.50 33.74 -4.15
N THR A 227 -18.37 33.45 -3.18
CA THR A 227 -18.12 32.45 -2.12
C THR A 227 -18.11 31.02 -2.64
N SER A 228 -18.78 30.74 -3.77
CA SER A 228 -18.74 29.42 -4.42
C SER A 228 -17.35 29.09 -4.97
N GLY A 229 -16.70 30.05 -5.65
CA GLY A 229 -15.35 29.87 -6.17
C GLY A 229 -14.33 29.64 -5.06
N GLY A 230 -14.49 30.33 -3.92
CA GLY A 230 -13.65 30.09 -2.75
C GLY A 230 -13.92 28.71 -2.12
N TYR A 231 -15.19 28.32 -1.98
CA TYR A 231 -15.56 26.97 -1.51
C TYR A 231 -14.97 25.86 -2.41
N ASP A 232 -15.05 26.03 -3.73
CA ASP A 232 -14.47 25.10 -4.69
C ASP A 232 -12.94 24.99 -4.53
N LEU A 233 -12.25 26.10 -4.22
CA LEU A 233 -10.82 26.08 -3.89
C LEU A 233 -10.53 25.31 -2.60
N VAL A 234 -11.38 25.39 -1.57
CA VAL A 234 -11.22 24.58 -0.34
C VAL A 234 -11.36 23.09 -0.66
N VAL A 235 -12.39 22.73 -1.43
CA VAL A 235 -12.61 21.34 -1.87
C VAL A 235 -11.42 20.83 -2.69
N GLU A 236 -10.95 21.61 -3.66
CA GLU A 236 -9.82 21.25 -4.52
C GLU A 236 -8.52 21.15 -3.71
N ALA A 237 -8.23 22.10 -2.82
CA ALA A 237 -7.06 22.06 -1.94
C ALA A 237 -7.02 20.78 -1.10
N LEU A 238 -8.13 20.50 -0.41
CA LEU A 238 -8.24 19.33 0.45
C LEU A 238 -8.15 18.02 -0.34
N SER A 239 -8.80 17.97 -1.51
CA SER A 239 -8.76 16.83 -2.43
C SER A 239 -7.36 16.55 -2.97
N ASN A 240 -6.47 17.54 -3.00
CA ASN A 240 -5.07 17.37 -3.40
C ASN A 240 -4.12 17.20 -2.20
N GLY A 241 -4.63 17.14 -0.96
CA GLY A 241 -3.82 16.97 0.25
C GLY A 241 -3.11 18.25 0.73
N LEU A 242 -3.49 19.41 0.19
CA LEU A 242 -2.99 20.74 0.54
C LEU A 242 -3.80 21.33 1.70
N VAL A 243 -3.65 20.70 2.87
CA VAL A 243 -4.52 20.93 4.04
C VAL A 243 -4.37 22.35 4.61
N ASP A 244 -3.15 22.87 4.69
CA ASP A 244 -2.92 24.21 5.26
C ASP A 244 -3.45 25.30 4.30
N GLU A 245 -3.31 25.12 3.00
CA GLU A 245 -3.98 25.95 1.99
C GLU A 245 -5.51 25.85 2.10
N ALA A 246 -6.05 24.64 2.28
CA ALA A 246 -7.49 24.44 2.43
C ALA A 246 -8.06 25.18 3.65
N VAL A 247 -7.36 25.16 4.79
CA VAL A 247 -7.72 25.94 5.99
C VAL A 247 -7.64 27.44 5.71
N THR A 248 -6.57 27.90 5.06
CA THR A 248 -6.41 29.31 4.67
C THR A 248 -7.57 29.78 3.79
N TYR A 249 -7.94 28.99 2.78
CA TYR A 249 -9.05 29.32 1.88
C TYR A 249 -10.41 29.25 2.60
N ALA A 250 -10.58 28.33 3.55
CA ALA A 250 -11.78 28.23 4.37
C ALA A 250 -11.98 29.49 5.23
N ASP A 251 -10.90 30.02 5.83
CA ASP A 251 -10.92 31.28 6.58
C ASP A 251 -11.34 32.47 5.72
N GLU A 252 -10.79 32.58 4.50
CA GLU A 252 -11.14 33.64 3.57
C GLU A 252 -12.60 33.55 3.10
N VAL A 253 -13.10 32.34 2.83
CA VAL A 253 -14.51 32.10 2.48
C VAL A 253 -15.44 32.47 3.62
N ALA A 254 -15.12 32.05 4.85
CA ALA A 254 -15.91 32.36 6.03
C ALA A 254 -16.01 33.88 6.26
N ALA A 255 -14.88 34.60 6.17
CA ALA A 255 -14.86 36.05 6.31
C ALA A 255 -15.73 36.78 5.26
N ILE A 256 -15.75 36.31 4.01
CA ILE A 256 -16.61 36.89 2.97
C ILE A 256 -18.09 36.62 3.28
N VAL A 257 -18.44 35.42 3.74
CA VAL A 257 -19.81 35.06 4.10
C VAL A 257 -20.32 35.89 5.28
N GLU A 258 -19.49 36.09 6.32
CA GLU A 258 -19.83 36.93 7.48
C GLU A 258 -20.00 38.41 7.12
N ALA A 259 -19.20 38.93 6.18
CA ALA A 259 -19.31 40.30 5.71
C ALA A 259 -20.48 40.54 4.72
N SER A 260 -20.97 39.47 4.08
CA SER A 260 -22.02 39.57 3.07
C SER A 260 -23.42 39.58 3.69
N LYS A 261 -24.22 40.61 3.36
CA LYS A 261 -25.66 40.66 3.68
C LYS A 261 -26.53 39.81 2.73
N GLY A 262 -25.96 39.38 1.59
CA GLY A 262 -26.66 38.57 0.59
C GLY A 262 -26.74 37.08 0.98
N GLY A 263 -27.82 36.42 0.56
CA GLY A 263 -27.99 34.97 0.73
C GLY A 263 -26.89 34.18 0.02
N GLN A 264 -26.38 33.14 0.69
CA GLN A 264 -25.35 32.27 0.15
C GLN A 264 -25.96 30.99 -0.42
N PRO A 265 -25.30 30.32 -1.38
CA PRO A 265 -25.67 28.97 -1.78
C PRO A 265 -25.72 28.04 -0.57
N GLY A 266 -26.72 27.16 -0.49
CA GLY A 266 -26.98 26.36 0.71
C GLY A 266 -25.80 25.49 1.16
N ASN A 267 -25.02 24.95 0.22
CA ASN A 267 -23.80 24.20 0.52
C ASN A 267 -22.71 25.09 1.16
N VAL A 268 -22.52 26.32 0.66
CA VAL A 268 -21.55 27.28 1.21
C VAL A 268 -21.99 27.75 2.59
N ALA A 269 -23.28 28.05 2.77
CA ALA A 269 -23.84 28.44 4.06
C ALA A 269 -23.67 27.33 5.12
N ASN A 270 -23.98 26.08 4.75
CA ASN A 270 -23.83 24.93 5.64
C ASN A 270 -22.36 24.66 5.97
N PHE A 271 -21.47 24.78 4.98
CA PHE A 271 -20.03 24.68 5.19
C PHE A 271 -19.53 25.75 6.16
N VAL A 272 -19.76 27.03 5.91
CA VAL A 272 -19.26 28.10 6.80
C VAL A 272 -19.84 27.96 8.20
N LYS A 273 -21.13 27.64 8.34
CA LYS A 273 -21.77 27.36 9.63
C LYS A 273 -21.07 26.26 10.42
N THR A 274 -20.63 25.19 9.76
CA THR A 274 -19.94 24.08 10.43
C THR A 274 -18.45 24.33 10.61
N TYR A 275 -17.80 24.97 9.63
CA TYR A 275 -16.41 25.42 9.70
C TYR A 275 -16.17 26.34 10.89
N LEU A 276 -17.01 27.35 11.11
CA LEU A 276 -16.89 28.26 12.25
C LEU A 276 -16.99 27.54 13.61
N LYS A 277 -17.73 26.42 13.69
CA LYS A 277 -17.80 25.59 14.91
C LYS A 277 -16.52 24.80 15.14
N ILE A 278 -15.89 24.30 14.07
CA ILE A 278 -14.68 23.48 14.18
C ILE A 278 -13.40 24.32 14.20
N LYS A 279 -13.41 25.54 13.68
CA LYS A 279 -12.24 26.44 13.66
C LYS A 279 -11.53 26.55 15.02
N PRO A 280 -12.22 26.79 16.16
CA PRO A 280 -11.54 26.79 17.46
C PRO A 280 -10.95 25.42 17.81
N ILE A 281 -11.58 24.32 17.40
CA ILE A 281 -11.08 22.95 17.60
C ILE A 281 -9.78 22.74 16.84
N LEU A 282 -9.60 23.33 15.66
CA LEU A 282 -8.40 23.15 14.83
C LEU A 282 -7.15 23.83 15.39
N THR A 283 -7.31 24.84 16.23
CA THR A 283 -6.22 25.71 16.69
C THR A 283 -5.97 25.62 18.19
N ALA A 284 -6.98 25.25 18.98
CA ALA A 284 -6.84 25.13 20.42
C ALA A 284 -6.18 23.80 20.79
N PRO A 285 -5.16 23.79 21.67
CA PRO A 285 -4.63 22.54 22.20
C PRO A 285 -5.72 21.77 22.93
N LEU A 286 -5.75 20.45 22.72
CA LEU A 286 -6.63 19.59 23.52
C LEU A 286 -6.09 19.50 24.95
N PRO A 287 -6.97 19.24 25.93
CA PRO A 287 -6.54 19.01 27.31
C PRO A 287 -5.45 17.92 27.37
N ASP A 288 -4.40 18.20 28.15
CA ASP A 288 -3.39 17.20 28.45
C ASP A 288 -4.02 16.03 29.21
N SER A 289 -3.46 14.83 29.01
CA SER A 289 -3.89 13.63 29.69
C SER A 289 -2.68 12.78 30.06
N ASP A 290 -2.77 12.12 31.22
CA ASP A 290 -1.75 11.19 31.69
C ASP A 290 -1.69 9.90 30.86
N GLU A 291 -2.55 9.72 29.85
CA GLU A 291 -2.57 8.52 29.01
C GLU A 291 -1.24 8.27 28.28
N ALA A 292 -0.60 9.31 27.75
CA ALA A 292 0.69 9.15 27.08
C ALA A 292 1.76 8.67 28.08
N ALA A 293 1.79 9.23 29.30
CA ALA A 293 2.70 8.82 30.38
C ALA A 293 2.42 7.39 30.86
N ARG A 294 1.14 7.02 30.96
CA ARG A 294 0.71 5.65 31.28
C ARG A 294 1.21 4.66 30.23
N TRP A 295 1.03 4.97 28.95
CA TRP A 295 1.48 4.09 27.86
C TRP A 295 3.00 4.04 27.73
N GLN A 296 3.68 5.17 27.94
CA GLN A 296 5.14 5.19 28.04
C GLN A 296 5.63 4.21 29.11
N THR A 297 5.05 4.26 30.31
CA THR A 297 5.39 3.36 31.43
C THR A 297 5.03 1.91 31.10
N THR A 298 3.84 1.67 30.55
CA THR A 298 3.33 0.32 30.24
C THR A 298 4.19 -0.38 29.18
N LEU A 299 4.66 0.37 28.19
CA LEU A 299 5.46 -0.15 27.07
C LEU A 299 6.97 -0.06 27.32
N ASN A 300 7.40 0.52 28.46
CA ASN A 300 8.79 0.87 28.73
C ASN A 300 9.41 1.71 27.59
N ALA A 301 8.63 2.62 27.03
CA ALA A 301 9.06 3.53 25.98
C ALA A 301 9.89 4.68 26.57
N LYS A 302 10.78 5.27 25.77
CA LYS A 302 11.78 6.24 26.28
C LYS A 302 11.33 7.68 26.16
N SER A 303 10.47 8.00 25.20
CA SER A 303 10.10 9.37 24.86
C SER A 303 8.62 9.55 24.63
N ILE A 304 8.16 10.76 24.95
CA ILE A 304 6.85 11.28 24.57
C ILE A 304 7.08 12.60 23.84
N ASP A 305 6.59 12.68 22.61
CA ASP A 305 6.57 13.89 21.81
C ASP A 305 5.17 14.50 21.85
N GLN A 306 5.10 15.80 22.12
CA GLN A 306 3.83 16.51 22.35
C GLN A 306 3.48 17.41 21.17
N GLY A 307 2.30 17.17 20.59
CA GLY A 307 1.65 18.02 19.61
C GLY A 307 0.54 18.88 20.22
N ILE A 308 -0.28 19.46 19.35
CA ILE A 308 -1.44 20.27 19.73
C ILE A 308 -2.60 19.33 20.12
N HIS A 309 -2.85 18.30 19.29
CA HIS A 309 -3.94 17.34 19.47
C HIS A 309 -3.45 15.92 19.74
N TYR A 310 -2.16 15.64 19.53
CA TYR A 310 -1.57 14.31 19.71
C TYR A 310 -0.42 14.28 20.72
N SER A 311 -0.22 13.10 21.30
CA SER A 311 1.02 12.70 21.97
C SER A 311 1.56 11.44 21.30
N LEU A 312 2.83 11.44 20.90
CA LEU A 312 3.50 10.31 20.26
C LEU A 312 4.45 9.63 21.25
N VAL A 313 4.17 8.38 21.61
CA VAL A 313 5.00 7.54 22.47
C VAL A 313 5.97 6.75 21.61
N SER A 314 7.26 6.76 21.95
CA SER A 314 8.30 6.11 21.15
C SER A 314 9.48 5.61 22.00
N TRP A 315 10.25 4.65 21.47
CA TRP A 315 11.42 4.07 22.15
C TRP A 315 12.72 4.88 21.98
N GLY A 316 12.68 5.97 21.20
CA GLY A 316 13.76 6.95 21.07
C GLY A 316 15.15 6.36 20.84
N ASP A 317 15.25 5.21 20.16
CA ASP A 317 16.53 4.56 19.88
C ASP A 317 17.30 5.29 18.76
N GLN A 318 18.51 4.82 18.44
CA GLN A 318 19.35 5.45 17.41
C GLN A 318 18.75 5.36 15.99
N SER A 319 17.72 4.54 15.76
CA SER A 319 17.17 4.32 14.41
C SER A 319 16.20 5.42 13.97
N VAL A 320 15.51 6.07 14.90
CA VAL A 320 14.54 7.13 14.59
C VAL A 320 15.07 8.50 15.02
N THR A 321 15.38 9.36 14.04
CA THR A 321 15.86 10.72 14.31
C THR A 321 14.76 11.61 14.89
N ARG A 322 15.17 12.65 15.64
CA ARG A 322 14.23 13.69 16.15
C ARG A 322 13.39 14.31 15.04
N GLU A 323 14.02 14.60 13.90
CA GLU A 323 13.33 15.13 12.71
C GLU A 323 12.24 14.17 12.21
N SER A 324 12.47 12.86 12.28
CA SER A 324 11.46 11.86 11.92
C SER A 324 10.27 11.88 12.88
N LEU A 325 10.51 12.02 14.19
CA LEU A 325 9.44 12.13 15.19
C LEU A 325 8.61 13.41 15.00
N ASP A 326 9.27 14.56 14.84
CA ASP A 326 8.61 15.85 14.62
C ASP A 326 7.76 15.83 13.33
N ARG A 327 8.27 15.20 12.26
CA ARG A 327 7.54 15.02 11.00
C ARG A 327 6.31 14.14 11.15
N ARG A 328 6.42 13.00 11.85
CA ARG A 328 5.27 12.10 12.11
C ARG A 328 4.19 12.81 12.89
N LEU A 329 4.60 13.56 13.93
CA LEU A 329 3.69 14.37 14.72
C LEU A 329 3.01 15.46 13.87
N ALA A 330 3.77 16.17 13.04
CA ALA A 330 3.21 17.18 12.13
C ALA A 330 2.18 16.59 11.14
N LEU A 331 2.39 15.37 10.66
CA LEU A 331 1.43 14.69 9.80
C LEU A 331 0.17 14.24 10.55
N LEU A 332 0.26 13.85 11.83
CA LEU A 332 -0.92 13.59 12.67
C LEU A 332 -1.76 14.86 12.84
N GLU A 333 -1.11 15.99 13.10
CA GLU A 333 -1.77 17.30 13.20
C GLU A 333 -2.41 17.72 11.87
N LYS A 334 -1.71 17.47 10.75
CA LYS A 334 -2.26 17.71 9.40
C LYS A 334 -3.49 16.83 9.14
N ASN A 335 -3.46 15.56 9.53
CA ASN A 335 -4.59 14.64 9.40
C ASN A 335 -5.79 15.09 10.25
N PHE A 336 -5.54 15.56 11.48
CA PHE A 336 -6.57 16.15 12.35
C PHE A 336 -7.32 17.28 11.65
N LYS A 337 -6.59 18.28 11.14
CA LYS A 337 -7.18 19.42 10.43
C LYS A 337 -8.00 18.95 9.22
N ALA A 338 -7.45 18.04 8.44
CA ALA A 338 -8.09 17.53 7.24
C ALA A 338 -9.39 16.77 7.55
N PHE A 339 -9.41 15.95 8.60
CA PHE A 339 -10.57 15.19 9.05
C PHE A 339 -11.74 16.12 9.39
N TYR A 340 -11.51 17.14 10.23
CA TYR A 340 -12.55 18.09 10.62
C TYR A 340 -12.99 18.96 9.44
N LEU A 341 -12.04 19.46 8.64
CA LEU A 341 -12.36 20.27 7.47
C LEU A 341 -13.19 19.47 6.45
N TRP A 342 -12.85 18.21 6.20
CA TRP A 342 -13.63 17.33 5.32
C TRP A 342 -15.07 17.17 5.81
N HIS A 343 -15.28 16.91 7.10
CA HIS A 343 -16.63 16.81 7.66
C HIS A 343 -17.40 18.14 7.52
N SER A 344 -16.75 19.29 7.73
CA SER A 344 -17.41 20.59 7.55
C SER A 344 -17.86 20.81 6.09
N LEU A 345 -17.09 20.35 5.09
CA LEU A 345 -17.51 20.39 3.69
C LEU A 345 -18.75 19.55 3.41
N THR A 346 -19.02 18.54 4.23
CA THR A 346 -20.24 17.71 4.19
C THR A 346 -21.37 18.26 5.05
N GLY A 347 -21.18 19.41 5.70
CA GLY A 347 -22.16 20.03 6.59
C GLY A 347 -22.25 19.38 7.97
N VAL A 348 -21.22 18.65 8.39
CA VAL A 348 -21.11 18.02 9.71
C VAL A 348 -20.02 18.73 10.51
N ALA A 349 -20.29 19.02 11.79
CA ALA A 349 -19.30 19.51 12.74
C ALA A 349 -19.11 18.45 13.83
N PRO A 350 -18.13 17.53 13.67
CA PRO A 350 -17.86 16.51 14.68
C PRO A 350 -17.46 17.15 16.01
N ARG A 351 -17.68 16.43 17.12
CA ARG A 351 -17.22 16.88 18.45
C ARG A 351 -15.69 16.85 18.50
N ALA A 352 -15.06 17.78 19.22
CA ALA A 352 -13.64 17.69 19.56
C ALA A 352 -13.38 16.44 20.43
N PRO A 353 -12.21 15.79 20.34
CA PRO A 353 -11.84 14.80 21.34
C PRO A 353 -11.68 15.50 22.70
N ASP A 354 -11.97 14.78 23.78
CA ASP A 354 -11.96 15.37 25.12
C ASP A 354 -10.54 15.55 25.70
N LYS A 355 -9.53 15.00 25.03
CA LYS A 355 -8.12 15.00 25.44
C LYS A 355 -7.22 14.73 24.23
N LYS A 356 -5.92 15.00 24.39
CA LYS A 356 -4.93 14.61 23.38
C LYS A 356 -5.00 13.12 23.05
N LEU A 357 -4.94 12.81 21.77
CA LEU A 357 -4.93 11.45 21.25
C LEU A 357 -3.54 10.86 21.36
N VAL A 358 -3.45 9.58 21.74
CA VAL A 358 -2.17 8.89 21.87
C VAL A 358 -1.90 8.05 20.62
N ALA A 359 -0.70 8.22 20.08
CA ALA A 359 -0.14 7.37 19.05
C ALA A 359 1.14 6.70 19.55
N ILE A 360 1.41 5.49 19.08
CA ILE A 360 2.60 4.72 19.44
C ILE A 360 3.41 4.47 18.17
N LEU A 361 4.71 4.80 18.21
CA LEU A 361 5.67 4.34 17.22
C LEU A 361 6.37 3.10 17.78
N ALA A 362 6.14 1.94 17.17
CA ALA A 362 6.81 0.72 17.58
C ALA A 362 8.33 0.85 17.47
N GLU A 363 9.07 0.14 18.33
CA GLU A 363 10.54 0.13 18.27
C GLU A 363 11.03 -0.49 16.96
N LYS A 364 10.42 -1.61 16.54
CA LYS A 364 10.75 -2.31 15.29
C LYS A 364 9.49 -2.75 14.57
N ALA A 365 9.58 -2.87 13.24
CA ALA A 365 8.53 -3.45 12.42
C ALA A 365 8.14 -4.88 12.87
N THR A 366 9.10 -5.66 13.37
CA THR A 366 8.87 -7.03 13.88
C THR A 366 7.96 -7.08 15.12
N ASP A 367 7.92 -6.00 15.91
CA ASP A 367 7.17 -5.96 17.17
C ASP A 367 5.68 -5.66 16.95
N MET A 368 5.32 -5.19 15.75
CA MET A 368 3.96 -4.81 15.39
C MET A 368 2.95 -5.95 15.60
N LYS A 369 3.31 -7.20 15.29
CA LYS A 369 2.43 -8.35 15.52
C LYS A 369 2.18 -8.56 17.01
N SER A 370 3.23 -8.53 17.82
CA SER A 370 3.14 -8.70 19.28
C SER A 370 2.32 -7.57 19.92
N LEU A 371 2.56 -6.32 19.51
CA LEU A 371 1.79 -5.17 19.97
C LEU A 371 0.32 -5.27 19.57
N LYS A 372 0.02 -5.71 18.33
CA LYS A 372 -1.35 -5.95 17.88
C LYS A 372 -2.08 -6.94 18.79
N TYR A 373 -1.47 -8.08 19.09
CA TYR A 373 -2.08 -9.05 20.00
C TYR A 373 -2.22 -8.51 21.43
N ALA A 374 -1.21 -7.81 21.95
CA ALA A 374 -1.22 -7.28 23.30
C ALA A 374 -2.25 -6.16 23.53
N LEU A 375 -2.59 -5.41 22.47
CA LEU A 375 -3.49 -4.25 22.53
C LEU A 375 -4.88 -4.53 21.94
N ASP A 376 -5.18 -5.79 21.58
CA ASP A 376 -6.39 -6.17 20.84
C ASP A 376 -6.60 -5.30 19.59
N GLY A 377 -5.52 -5.11 18.84
CA GLY A 377 -5.47 -4.30 17.64
C GLY A 377 -6.17 -4.95 16.45
N GLY A 378 -6.76 -4.11 15.58
CA GLY A 378 -7.28 -4.53 14.29
C GLY A 378 -6.21 -5.10 13.34
N PRO A 379 -6.61 -5.62 12.17
CA PRO A 379 -5.66 -6.07 11.15
C PRO A 379 -4.63 -4.99 10.78
N ILE A 380 -3.38 -5.41 10.53
CA ILE A 380 -2.33 -4.51 10.03
C ILE A 380 -2.51 -4.40 8.52
N GLU A 381 -3.02 -3.26 8.04
CA GLU A 381 -3.30 -3.07 6.60
C GLU A 381 -2.40 -2.02 5.94
N SER A 382 -1.99 -0.99 6.66
CA SER A 382 -1.14 0.10 6.18
C SER A 382 0.10 0.25 7.07
N ASP A 383 0.77 -0.85 7.41
CA ASP A 383 1.91 -0.89 8.35
C ASP A 383 1.60 -0.31 9.73
N ALA A 384 0.31 -0.27 10.05
CA ALA A 384 -0.25 0.28 11.27
C ALA A 384 -1.55 -0.43 11.61
N PHE A 385 -1.98 -0.28 12.85
CA PHE A 385 -3.30 -0.74 13.29
C PHE A 385 -3.86 0.21 14.35
N TYR A 386 -5.18 0.32 14.37
CA TYR A 386 -5.94 0.93 15.44
C TYR A 386 -6.38 -0.12 16.48
N ALA A 387 -6.31 0.23 17.76
CA ALA A 387 -6.79 -0.55 18.90
C ALA A 387 -7.99 0.17 19.55
N PRO A 388 -9.24 -0.18 19.19
CA PRO A 388 -10.44 0.52 19.63
C PRO A 388 -10.61 0.56 21.15
N GLN A 389 -10.29 -0.53 21.85
CA GLN A 389 -10.46 -0.63 23.31
C GLN A 389 -9.60 0.38 24.09
N HIS A 390 -8.50 0.83 23.49
CA HIS A 390 -7.56 1.76 24.09
C HIS A 390 -7.55 3.12 23.42
N ASN A 391 -8.32 3.27 22.33
CA ASN A 391 -8.28 4.41 21.43
C ASN A 391 -6.85 4.78 21.02
N LEU A 392 -6.04 3.77 20.66
CA LEU A 392 -4.63 3.91 20.29
C LEU A 392 -4.42 3.60 18.81
N VAL A 393 -3.53 4.36 18.18
CA VAL A 393 -2.95 3.96 16.89
C VAL A 393 -1.50 3.56 17.11
N VAL A 394 -1.11 2.45 16.50
CA VAL A 394 0.26 1.93 16.54
C VAL A 394 0.82 1.91 15.12
N TYR A 395 1.99 2.53 14.92
CA TYR A 395 2.68 2.63 13.65
C TYR A 395 3.96 1.81 13.66
N SER A 396 4.26 1.19 12.53
CA SER A 396 5.59 0.66 12.27
C SER A 396 6.59 1.80 12.01
N PRO A 397 7.85 1.67 12.45
CA PRO A 397 8.92 2.58 12.03
C PRO A 397 9.21 2.44 10.54
N ASP A 398 9.14 1.21 10.02
CA ASP A 398 9.48 0.85 8.65
C ASP A 398 8.29 0.26 7.88
N ARG A 399 8.38 0.29 6.56
CA ARG A 399 7.43 -0.35 5.66
C ARG A 399 7.45 -1.87 5.82
N MET A 400 6.29 -2.54 5.94
CA MET A 400 6.18 -3.97 6.27
C MET A 400 5.69 -4.85 5.12
N ASP A 401 5.23 -4.28 4.00
CA ASP A 401 4.91 -5.08 2.81
C ASP A 401 6.17 -5.63 2.11
N ALA A 402 5.98 -6.68 1.32
CA ALA A 402 7.08 -7.43 0.71
C ALA A 402 7.99 -6.57 -0.16
N ALA A 403 7.41 -5.70 -1.00
CA ALA A 403 8.16 -4.78 -1.85
C ALA A 403 8.99 -3.82 -1.00
N GLY A 404 8.37 -3.22 0.03
CA GLY A 404 9.04 -2.32 0.97
C GLY A 404 10.20 -2.97 1.72
N MET A 405 10.04 -4.20 2.20
CA MET A 405 11.11 -4.92 2.90
C MET A 405 12.29 -5.25 1.97
N ARG A 406 12.01 -5.70 0.74
CA ARG A 406 13.05 -5.96 -0.28
C ARG A 406 13.80 -4.69 -0.66
N TYR A 407 13.07 -3.61 -0.91
CA TYR A 407 13.66 -2.32 -1.22
C TYR A 407 14.48 -1.76 -0.06
N GLY A 408 13.99 -1.87 1.18
CA GLY A 408 14.73 -1.50 2.37
C GLY A 408 16.04 -2.27 2.52
N GLN A 409 16.05 -3.58 2.24
CA GLN A 409 17.27 -4.39 2.23
C GLN A 409 18.27 -3.93 1.16
N LEU A 410 17.80 -3.64 -0.06
CA LEU A 410 18.63 -3.06 -1.11
C LEU A 410 19.27 -1.75 -0.65
N MET A 411 18.48 -0.82 -0.09
CA MET A 411 18.99 0.47 0.38
C MET A 411 19.97 0.32 1.55
N GLN A 412 19.70 -0.59 2.48
CA GLN A 412 20.63 -0.90 3.58
C GLN A 412 21.98 -1.39 3.06
N GLN A 413 22.00 -2.24 2.03
CA GLN A 413 23.25 -2.70 1.41
C GLN A 413 24.03 -1.54 0.79
N LYS A 414 23.35 -0.63 0.08
CA LYS A 414 23.99 0.58 -0.47
C LYS A 414 24.51 1.44 0.69
N TYR A 415 23.72 1.78 1.70
CA TYR A 415 24.18 2.61 2.82
C TYR A 415 25.34 1.98 3.61
N ALA A 416 25.40 0.63 3.71
CA ALA A 416 26.53 -0.06 4.32
C ALA A 416 27.86 0.11 3.55
N ARG A 417 27.81 0.41 2.25
CA ARG A 417 29.00 0.78 1.43
C ARG A 417 29.50 2.20 1.69
N GLY A 418 28.84 2.96 2.58
CA GLY A 418 29.23 4.32 2.98
C GLY A 418 28.35 5.43 2.40
N TYR A 419 27.34 5.11 1.58
CA TYR A 419 26.39 6.11 1.12
C TYR A 419 25.55 6.65 2.27
N ASN A 420 25.36 7.97 2.30
CA ASN A 420 24.44 8.63 3.20
C ASN A 420 23.25 9.20 2.42
N ARG A 421 22.04 8.79 2.79
CA ARG A 421 20.79 9.22 2.15
C ARG A 421 20.65 10.74 2.05
N ASP A 422 20.91 11.47 3.13
CA ASP A 422 20.72 12.92 3.16
C ASP A 422 21.75 13.65 2.30
N ASP A 423 22.99 13.15 2.25
CA ASP A 423 24.03 13.70 1.38
C ASP A 423 23.69 13.47 -0.10
N LEU A 424 23.20 12.27 -0.45
CA LEU A 424 22.71 11.95 -1.79
C LEU A 424 21.56 12.88 -2.21
N LEU A 425 20.55 13.08 -1.35
CA LEU A 425 19.42 13.97 -1.63
C LEU A 425 19.84 15.44 -1.78
N LYS A 426 20.87 15.87 -1.04
CA LYS A 426 21.39 17.25 -1.07
C LYS A 426 22.43 17.46 -2.17
N GLY A 427 22.79 16.44 -2.94
CA GLY A 427 23.85 16.52 -3.95
C GLY A 427 25.24 16.78 -3.36
N ARG A 428 25.48 16.37 -2.10
CA ARG A 428 26.78 16.53 -1.44
C ARG A 428 27.68 15.35 -1.78
N ILE A 429 28.27 15.43 -2.96
CA ILE A 429 29.07 14.33 -3.53
C ILE A 429 30.47 14.22 -2.89
N GLN A 430 30.94 15.26 -2.20
CA GLN A 430 32.27 15.29 -1.56
C GLN A 430 32.45 14.26 -0.44
N SER A 431 31.37 13.71 0.13
CA SER A 431 31.43 12.57 1.06
C SER A 431 31.54 11.21 0.35
N VAL A 432 31.37 11.17 -0.99
CA VAL A 432 31.33 9.95 -1.81
C VAL A 432 32.64 9.71 -2.58
N ASP A 433 33.59 10.66 -2.59
CA ASP A 433 34.97 10.43 -3.12
C ASP A 433 35.68 9.24 -2.39
N HIS A 434 35.09 8.72 -1.31
CA HIS A 434 35.56 7.55 -0.55
C HIS A 434 35.05 6.19 -1.06
N VAL A 435 34.04 6.12 -1.92
CA VAL A 435 33.59 4.84 -2.51
C VAL A 435 34.45 4.54 -3.73
N ALA A 436 35.61 3.93 -3.48
CA ALA A 436 36.59 3.63 -4.53
C ALA A 436 35.98 2.76 -5.64
N GLY A 437 36.07 3.23 -6.88
CA GLY A 437 35.58 2.50 -8.07
C GLY A 437 34.17 2.86 -8.52
N GLU A 438 33.46 3.74 -7.82
CA GLU A 438 32.10 4.13 -8.19
C GLU A 438 32.07 4.95 -9.49
N THR A 439 31.20 4.56 -10.43
CA THR A 439 30.99 5.32 -11.67
C THR A 439 30.01 6.48 -11.45
N VAL A 440 30.04 7.49 -12.34
CA VAL A 440 29.06 8.60 -12.27
C VAL A 440 27.63 8.09 -12.44
N ALA A 441 27.42 7.08 -13.28
CA ALA A 441 26.12 6.45 -13.47
C ALA A 441 25.62 5.76 -12.19
N GLY A 442 26.47 4.96 -11.53
CA GLY A 442 26.13 4.32 -10.26
C GLY A 442 25.82 5.33 -9.15
N LEU A 443 26.56 6.45 -9.11
CA LEU A 443 26.23 7.55 -8.19
C LEU A 443 24.85 8.15 -8.49
N VAL A 444 24.50 8.38 -9.75
CA VAL A 444 23.19 8.92 -10.14
C VAL A 444 22.05 7.93 -9.86
N GLU A 445 22.28 6.63 -10.07
CA GLU A 445 21.39 5.55 -9.63
C GLU A 445 21.14 5.65 -8.13
N ASN A 446 22.20 5.69 -7.32
CA ASN A 446 22.09 5.79 -5.85
C ASN A 446 21.38 7.08 -5.40
N MET A 447 21.58 8.21 -6.08
CA MET A 447 20.83 9.45 -5.81
C MET A 447 19.35 9.31 -6.15
N THR A 448 19.03 8.62 -7.24
CA THR A 448 17.64 8.32 -7.65
C THR A 448 16.97 7.39 -6.64
N LEU A 449 17.65 6.33 -6.22
CA LEU A 449 17.16 5.40 -5.21
C LEU A 449 17.00 6.08 -3.83
N ALA A 450 17.91 6.97 -3.42
CA ALA A 450 17.73 7.75 -2.19
C ALA A 450 16.48 8.65 -2.24
N LEU A 451 16.16 9.20 -3.42
CA LEU A 451 14.92 9.95 -3.64
C LEU A 451 13.68 9.06 -3.57
N VAL A 452 13.70 7.89 -4.21
CA VAL A 452 12.61 6.90 -4.14
C VAL A 452 12.39 6.44 -2.71
N ASP A 453 13.47 6.15 -1.99
CA ASP A 453 13.46 5.79 -0.57
C ASP A 453 12.78 6.90 0.24
N LYS A 454 13.16 8.17 0.03
CA LYS A 454 12.55 9.33 0.70
C LYS A 454 11.07 9.46 0.45
N ILE A 455 10.62 9.29 -0.77
CA ILE A 455 9.21 9.47 -1.10
C ILE A 455 8.39 8.26 -0.66
N SER A 456 8.91 7.04 -0.80
CA SER A 456 8.26 5.81 -0.31
C SER A 456 8.03 5.87 1.20
N ASP A 457 8.98 6.40 1.98
CA ASP A 457 8.79 6.61 3.43
C ASP A 457 7.68 7.62 3.73
N GLU A 458 7.61 8.74 3.00
CA GLU A 458 6.55 9.73 3.16
C GLU A 458 5.19 9.19 2.74
N ASP A 459 5.10 8.46 1.63
CA ASP A 459 3.87 7.84 1.15
C ASP A 459 3.38 6.77 2.11
N THR A 460 4.29 5.94 2.62
CA THR A 460 3.98 4.95 3.66
C THR A 460 3.43 5.64 4.90
N LEU A 461 4.10 6.66 5.41
CA LEU A 461 3.66 7.41 6.58
C LEU A 461 2.30 8.09 6.38
N ASN A 462 2.08 8.71 5.22
CA ASN A 462 0.78 9.26 4.85
C ASN A 462 -0.31 8.18 4.82
N ALA A 463 -0.01 7.01 4.24
CA ALA A 463 -0.92 5.88 4.21
C ALA A 463 -1.30 5.39 5.61
N MET A 464 -0.33 5.24 6.52
CA MET A 464 -0.60 4.80 7.89
C MET A 464 -1.51 5.80 8.63
N ILE A 465 -1.12 7.07 8.61
CA ILE A 465 -1.79 8.13 9.37
C ILE A 465 -3.20 8.38 8.82
N THR A 466 -3.33 8.55 7.51
CA THR A 466 -4.64 8.89 6.92
C THR A 466 -5.66 7.78 7.03
N ARG A 467 -5.22 6.53 7.18
CA ARG A 467 -6.09 5.40 7.48
C ARG A 467 -6.41 5.29 8.97
N GLU A 468 -5.40 4.99 9.78
CA GLU A 468 -5.60 4.56 11.16
C GLU A 468 -5.85 5.75 12.11
N ALA A 469 -5.19 6.91 11.91
CA ALA A 469 -5.47 8.10 12.70
C ALA A 469 -6.82 8.73 12.36
N SER A 470 -7.25 8.66 11.10
CA SER A 470 -8.62 9.03 10.73
C SER A 470 -9.62 8.11 11.41
N TYR A 471 -9.34 6.80 11.46
CA TYR A 471 -10.22 5.85 12.13
C TYR A 471 -10.29 6.09 13.64
N GLN A 472 -9.17 6.39 14.31
CA GLN A 472 -9.14 6.87 15.69
C GLN A 472 -9.99 8.13 15.88
N LEU A 473 -9.92 9.09 14.96
CA LEU A 473 -10.71 10.31 15.01
C LEU A 473 -12.21 10.06 14.92
N PHE A 474 -12.66 9.09 14.11
CA PHE A 474 -14.08 8.71 14.06
C PHE A 474 -14.61 8.26 15.43
N TYR A 475 -13.85 7.47 16.18
CA TYR A 475 -14.22 7.09 17.55
C TYR A 475 -14.08 8.25 18.53
N ALA A 476 -12.98 8.99 18.47
CA ALA A 476 -12.68 10.07 19.40
C ALA A 476 -13.64 11.28 19.26
N SER A 477 -14.15 11.52 18.06
CA SER A 477 -15.16 12.56 17.81
C SER A 477 -16.59 12.09 18.10
N GLY A 478 -16.78 10.85 18.57
CA GLY A 478 -18.07 10.24 18.85
C GLY A 478 -18.93 9.93 17.61
N LEU A 479 -18.32 9.87 16.42
CA LEU A 479 -19.02 9.48 15.20
C LEU A 479 -19.24 7.97 15.16
N LEU A 480 -18.30 7.18 15.66
CA LEU A 480 -18.43 5.73 15.79
C LEU A 480 -18.59 5.29 17.25
N ALA A 481 -19.38 4.24 17.44
CA ALA A 481 -19.68 3.67 18.75
C ALA A 481 -18.48 2.92 19.34
N GLN A 482 -17.97 3.38 20.48
CA GLN A 482 -16.94 2.64 21.24
C GLN A 482 -17.53 1.49 22.06
N ASN A 483 -18.83 1.52 22.36
CA ASN A 483 -19.50 0.54 23.21
C ASN A 483 -19.91 -0.74 22.49
N VAL A 484 -19.81 -0.81 21.16
CA VAL A 484 -20.38 -1.90 20.35
C VAL A 484 -19.33 -2.41 19.37
N VAL A 485 -19.31 -3.72 19.14
CA VAL A 485 -18.52 -4.31 18.07
C VAL A 485 -19.17 -3.93 16.74
N LEU A 486 -18.55 -2.99 16.02
CA LEU A 486 -19.08 -2.48 14.77
C LEU A 486 -19.04 -3.55 13.66
N PRO A 487 -20.00 -3.52 12.72
CA PRO A 487 -19.91 -4.30 11.49
C PRO A 487 -18.60 -4.02 10.74
N GLU A 488 -17.96 -5.05 10.21
CA GLU A 488 -16.65 -4.95 9.56
C GLU A 488 -16.69 -4.05 8.33
N TRP A 489 -17.80 -4.02 7.59
CA TRP A 489 -17.97 -3.11 6.46
C TRP A 489 -17.95 -1.64 6.88
N ILE A 490 -18.45 -1.29 8.07
CA ILE A 490 -18.34 0.07 8.62
C ILE A 490 -16.91 0.36 9.04
N GLN A 491 -16.28 -0.56 9.76
CA GLN A 491 -14.90 -0.40 10.22
C GLN A 491 -13.96 -0.17 9.02
N SER A 492 -13.99 -1.11 8.08
CA SER A 492 -13.20 -1.08 6.84
C SER A 492 -13.56 0.11 5.96
N GLY A 493 -14.84 0.35 5.71
CA GLY A 493 -15.28 1.43 4.83
C GLY A 493 -14.92 2.81 5.36
N THR A 494 -15.01 3.00 6.68
CA THR A 494 -14.68 4.27 7.34
C THR A 494 -13.17 4.50 7.40
N ALA A 495 -12.39 3.47 7.75
CA ALA A 495 -10.93 3.55 7.73
C ALA A 495 -10.39 3.85 6.31
N ASN A 496 -11.04 3.33 5.27
CA ASN A 496 -10.67 3.58 3.88
C ASN A 496 -11.22 4.88 3.27
N LEU A 497 -12.06 5.63 3.99
CA LEU A 497 -12.76 6.79 3.43
C LEU A 497 -11.84 7.99 3.18
N LEU A 498 -10.91 8.23 4.13
CA LEU A 498 -9.90 9.28 4.06
C LEU A 498 -8.49 8.74 3.81
N TYR A 499 -8.37 7.41 3.66
CA TYR A 499 -7.12 6.73 3.39
C TYR A 499 -6.53 7.19 2.05
N LYS A 500 -5.25 7.54 2.07
CA LYS A 500 -4.42 7.80 0.89
C LYS A 500 -3.60 6.54 0.60
N PRO A 501 -3.97 5.71 -0.39
CA PRO A 501 -3.17 4.55 -0.73
C PRO A 501 -1.77 4.97 -1.15
N LYS A 502 -0.78 4.20 -0.69
CA LYS A 502 0.61 4.27 -1.15
C LYS A 502 0.80 3.38 -2.36
N ASP A 503 1.91 3.57 -3.06
CA ASP A 503 2.29 2.86 -4.28
C ASP A 503 1.27 2.94 -5.41
N ALA A 504 1.50 2.14 -6.44
CA ALA A 504 0.59 1.96 -7.54
C ALA A 504 -0.15 0.63 -7.47
N TYR A 505 -1.33 0.60 -8.07
CA TYR A 505 -2.14 -0.59 -8.23
C TYR A 505 -1.90 -1.21 -9.59
N PHE A 506 -1.39 -2.44 -9.61
CA PHE A 506 -1.17 -3.19 -10.83
C PHE A 506 -2.39 -4.03 -11.15
N MET A 507 -2.80 -4.08 -12.42
CA MET A 507 -3.90 -4.93 -12.91
C MET A 507 -3.70 -5.25 -14.40
N ILE A 508 -4.41 -6.26 -14.89
CA ILE A 508 -4.45 -6.57 -16.32
C ILE A 508 -5.72 -5.96 -16.93
N GLU A 509 -5.56 -5.10 -17.94
CA GLU A 509 -6.67 -4.50 -18.69
C GLU A 509 -6.49 -4.80 -20.19
N GLY A 510 -7.44 -5.53 -20.79
CA GLY A 510 -7.37 -5.90 -22.20
C GLY A 510 -6.11 -6.72 -22.56
N GLY A 511 -5.65 -7.58 -21.64
CA GLY A 511 -4.44 -8.39 -21.82
C GLY A 511 -3.12 -7.63 -21.66
N LYS A 512 -3.15 -6.36 -21.22
CA LYS A 512 -1.95 -5.56 -20.95
C LYS A 512 -1.80 -5.27 -19.46
N HIS A 513 -0.57 -5.30 -18.97
CA HIS A 513 -0.24 -4.85 -17.63
C HIS A 513 -0.43 -3.34 -17.55
N VAL A 514 -1.22 -2.90 -16.58
CA VAL A 514 -1.49 -1.50 -16.32
C VAL A 514 -1.23 -1.23 -14.86
N MET A 515 -0.45 -0.20 -14.60
CA MET A 515 -0.20 0.35 -13.27
C MET A 515 -1.01 1.62 -13.10
N ILE A 516 -1.64 1.77 -11.94
CA ILE A 516 -2.51 2.90 -11.62
C ILE A 516 -1.95 3.62 -10.43
N THR A 517 -1.61 4.90 -10.59
CA THR A 517 -1.03 5.70 -9.50
C THR A 517 -1.84 6.95 -9.21
N GLY A 518 -1.95 7.30 -7.93
CA GLY A 518 -2.64 8.49 -7.46
C GLY A 518 -1.77 9.75 -7.55
N LEU A 519 -2.06 10.66 -8.49
CA LEU A 519 -1.28 11.91 -8.63
C LEU A 519 -1.57 12.96 -7.55
N GLY A 520 -2.68 12.80 -6.82
CA GLY A 520 -3.19 13.82 -5.90
C GLY A 520 -4.34 13.27 -5.06
N CYS A 521 -4.12 12.11 -4.42
CA CYS A 521 -5.14 11.43 -3.62
C CYS A 521 -5.24 12.05 -2.23
N GLY A 522 -5.75 13.27 -2.11
CA GLY A 522 -6.01 13.94 -0.83
C GLY A 522 -7.31 13.48 -0.16
N TYR A 523 -7.78 14.29 0.79
CA TYR A 523 -8.90 13.93 1.64
C TYR A 523 -10.23 14.10 0.92
N GLY A 524 -11.10 13.10 1.06
CA GLY A 524 -12.43 13.12 0.45
C GLY A 524 -12.46 12.82 -1.05
N THR A 525 -11.32 12.47 -1.65
CA THR A 525 -11.27 11.85 -2.97
C THR A 525 -11.60 10.36 -2.86
N PRO A 526 -12.13 9.74 -3.92
CA PRO A 526 -12.19 8.28 -4.01
C PRO A 526 -10.83 7.64 -3.77
N ASN A 527 -10.82 6.57 -2.99
CA ASN A 527 -9.69 5.67 -2.91
C ASN A 527 -9.50 5.04 -4.29
N PHE A 528 -8.44 5.42 -5.02
CA PHE A 528 -8.27 5.01 -6.42
C PHE A 528 -8.14 3.50 -6.59
N VAL A 529 -7.51 2.82 -5.62
CA VAL A 529 -7.34 1.37 -5.61
C VAL A 529 -8.70 0.68 -5.49
N LEU A 530 -9.44 0.99 -4.42
CA LEU A 530 -10.74 0.36 -4.14
C LEU A 530 -11.83 0.77 -5.15
N ALA A 531 -11.77 2.00 -5.66
CA ALA A 531 -12.67 2.48 -6.72
C ALA A 531 -12.45 1.71 -8.02
N ARG A 532 -11.19 1.49 -8.40
CA ARG A 532 -10.86 0.71 -9.59
C ARG A 532 -11.26 -0.74 -9.38
N GLU A 533 -10.94 -1.31 -8.24
CA GLU A 533 -11.20 -2.71 -7.97
C GLU A 533 -12.70 -3.03 -7.92
N PHE A 534 -13.52 -2.15 -7.33
CA PHE A 534 -14.98 -2.31 -7.40
C PHE A 534 -15.48 -2.39 -8.85
N ARG A 535 -14.96 -1.53 -9.76
CA ARG A 535 -15.35 -1.59 -11.17
C ARG A 535 -14.82 -2.82 -11.87
N ASN A 536 -13.61 -3.24 -11.53
CA ASN A 536 -12.99 -4.43 -12.07
C ASN A 536 -13.86 -5.66 -11.75
N LEU A 537 -14.18 -5.85 -10.47
CA LEU A 537 -15.07 -6.90 -10.00
C LEU A 537 -16.44 -6.83 -10.64
N TYR A 538 -17.01 -5.62 -10.79
CA TYR A 538 -18.31 -5.45 -11.44
C TYR A 538 -18.27 -5.79 -12.93
N THR A 539 -17.18 -5.47 -13.64
CA THR A 539 -17.06 -5.67 -15.10
C THR A 539 -16.78 -7.13 -15.44
N HIS A 540 -16.03 -7.84 -14.58
CA HIS A 540 -15.69 -9.25 -14.74
C HIS A 540 -16.69 -10.20 -14.06
N ASN A 541 -17.79 -9.66 -13.55
CA ASN A 541 -18.85 -10.42 -12.91
C ASN A 541 -18.40 -11.21 -11.67
N ASP A 542 -17.41 -10.68 -10.95
CA ASP A 542 -16.87 -11.26 -9.73
C ASP A 542 -17.58 -10.80 -8.46
N ILE A 543 -18.53 -9.86 -8.58
CA ILE A 543 -19.47 -9.47 -7.51
C ILE A 543 -20.91 -9.66 -7.99
N ASN A 544 -21.86 -9.80 -7.07
CA ASN A 544 -23.27 -9.97 -7.42
C ASN A 544 -23.80 -8.76 -8.23
N HIS A 545 -24.38 -9.01 -9.40
CA HIS A 545 -24.98 -7.97 -10.23
C HIS A 545 -26.37 -7.54 -9.80
N ILE A 546 -27.05 -8.37 -9.01
CA ILE A 546 -28.31 -8.01 -8.38
C ILE A 546 -27.96 -7.03 -7.26
N ALA A 547 -28.25 -5.75 -7.49
CA ALA A 547 -27.84 -4.68 -6.60
C ALA A 547 -28.33 -4.89 -5.16
N GLU A 548 -29.54 -5.43 -5.00
CA GLU A 548 -30.16 -5.76 -3.71
C GLU A 548 -29.34 -6.79 -2.92
N ASP A 549 -28.88 -7.85 -3.59
CA ASP A 549 -28.06 -8.89 -2.97
C ASP A 549 -26.66 -8.38 -2.68
N LEU A 550 -26.05 -7.60 -3.58
CA LEU A 550 -24.75 -6.96 -3.37
C LEU A 550 -24.78 -6.05 -2.13
N LEU A 551 -25.83 -5.22 -2.00
CA LEU A 551 -26.03 -4.35 -0.86
C LEU A 551 -26.25 -5.15 0.42
N THR A 552 -27.09 -6.18 0.36
CA THR A 552 -27.35 -7.07 1.50
C THR A 552 -26.07 -7.77 1.96
N ASN A 553 -25.32 -8.36 1.04
CA ASN A 553 -24.05 -9.04 1.32
C ASN A 553 -23.02 -8.10 1.93
N THR A 554 -22.99 -6.83 1.49
CA THR A 554 -22.10 -5.80 2.05
C THR A 554 -22.53 -5.41 3.48
N ILE A 555 -23.80 -5.05 3.70
CA ILE A 555 -24.29 -4.58 5.01
C ILE A 555 -24.22 -5.67 6.09
N THR A 556 -24.41 -6.92 5.69
CA THR A 556 -24.43 -8.08 6.60
C THR A 556 -23.06 -8.75 6.77
N ASP A 557 -21.98 -8.11 6.31
CA ASP A 557 -20.60 -8.60 6.39
C ASP A 557 -20.34 -9.96 5.70
N ARG A 558 -21.22 -10.41 4.81
CA ARG A 558 -21.05 -11.72 4.15
C ARG A 558 -19.77 -11.82 3.33
N TYR A 559 -19.25 -10.72 2.79
CA TYR A 559 -17.95 -10.73 2.13
C TYR A 559 -16.76 -10.89 3.09
N PHE A 560 -16.86 -10.40 4.32
CA PHE A 560 -15.85 -10.64 5.34
C PHE A 560 -15.97 -12.06 5.93
N ASP A 561 -17.18 -12.61 6.02
CA ASP A 561 -17.38 -14.03 6.33
C ASP A 561 -16.75 -14.92 5.26
N ALA A 562 -17.01 -14.64 3.99
CA ALA A 562 -16.40 -15.34 2.85
C ALA A 562 -14.87 -15.35 2.94
N LEU A 563 -14.27 -14.22 3.32
CA LEU A 563 -12.83 -14.12 3.55
C LEU A 563 -12.35 -15.05 4.69
N ARG A 564 -13.07 -15.11 5.81
CA ARG A 564 -12.75 -16.02 6.94
C ARG A 564 -12.88 -17.48 6.55
N ASP A 565 -13.95 -17.80 5.83
CA ASP A 565 -14.29 -19.17 5.44
C ASP A 565 -13.47 -19.65 4.23
N GLY A 566 -12.85 -18.70 3.50
CA GLY A 566 -12.11 -18.98 2.27
C GLY A 566 -13.00 -19.41 1.11
N HIS A 567 -14.29 -19.02 1.14
CA HIS A 567 -15.30 -19.43 0.17
C HIS A 567 -16.03 -18.20 -0.39
N ASP A 568 -15.94 -17.98 -1.70
CA ASP A 568 -16.68 -16.89 -2.36
C ASP A 568 -18.19 -17.15 -2.33
N ILE A 569 -18.96 -16.18 -1.82
CA ILE A 569 -20.41 -16.28 -1.68
C ILE A 569 -21.17 -15.91 -2.96
N ASP A 570 -20.52 -15.22 -3.91
CA ASP A 570 -21.20 -14.84 -5.14
C ASP A 570 -21.23 -16.02 -6.11
N PRO A 571 -22.35 -16.24 -6.81
CA PRO A 571 -22.47 -17.36 -7.73
C PRO A 571 -21.43 -17.22 -8.83
N LYS A 572 -20.56 -18.23 -8.98
CA LYS A 572 -19.72 -18.35 -10.17
C LYS A 572 -20.66 -18.37 -11.35
N GLN A 573 -20.60 -17.34 -12.20
CA GLN A 573 -21.32 -17.41 -13.47
C GLN A 573 -20.78 -18.63 -14.20
N VAL A 574 -21.65 -19.59 -14.47
CA VAL A 574 -21.33 -20.72 -15.32
C VAL A 574 -20.97 -20.08 -16.65
N ALA A 575 -19.66 -19.97 -16.96
CA ALA A 575 -19.19 -19.42 -18.21
C ALA A 575 -19.99 -20.13 -19.27
N ALA A 576 -20.91 -19.40 -19.93
CA ALA A 576 -21.87 -19.98 -20.85
C ALA A 576 -21.02 -20.80 -21.81
N THR A 577 -21.06 -22.12 -21.66
CA THR A 577 -20.06 -23.00 -22.25
C THR A 577 -20.25 -22.80 -23.73
N ALA A 578 -19.39 -21.98 -24.32
CA ALA A 578 -19.57 -21.47 -25.67
C ALA A 578 -19.63 -22.73 -26.51
N GLY A 579 -20.85 -23.04 -26.97
CA GLY A 579 -21.25 -24.41 -27.27
C GLY A 579 -20.15 -25.05 -28.07
N SER A 580 -19.53 -26.09 -27.50
CA SER A 580 -18.88 -27.11 -28.29
C SER A 580 -19.96 -27.57 -29.25
N GLY A 581 -19.98 -26.95 -30.43
CA GLY A 581 -20.94 -27.22 -31.46
C GLY A 581 -20.88 -28.71 -31.64
N LEU A 582 -21.96 -29.38 -31.26
CA LEU A 582 -22.22 -30.73 -31.70
C LEU A 582 -22.06 -30.64 -33.20
N GLN A 583 -20.93 -31.15 -33.69
CA GLN A 583 -20.67 -31.36 -35.10
C GLN A 583 -21.65 -32.45 -35.51
N LEU A 584 -22.90 -32.03 -35.74
CA LEU A 584 -23.94 -32.88 -36.29
C LEU A 584 -23.39 -33.36 -37.63
N GLY A 585 -23.17 -34.66 -37.72
CA GLY A 585 -22.50 -35.31 -38.83
C GLY A 585 -23.03 -34.83 -40.17
N GLY A 586 -22.08 -34.65 -41.11
CA GLY A 586 -22.38 -34.40 -42.51
C GLY A 586 -23.34 -35.46 -43.04
N GLY A 587 -24.58 -35.05 -43.26
CA GLY A 587 -25.57 -35.77 -44.05
C GLY A 587 -25.25 -35.62 -45.53
N GLY A 588 -25.26 -36.75 -46.23
CA GLY A 588 -24.85 -36.90 -47.60
C GLY A 588 -25.76 -36.23 -48.64
N GLN A 589 -25.15 -36.17 -49.81
CA GLN A 589 -25.61 -35.74 -51.13
C GLN A 589 -26.99 -36.29 -51.54
N PRO A 590 -27.86 -35.49 -52.18
CA PRO A 590 -29.18 -35.94 -52.63
C PRO A 590 -29.09 -36.54 -54.05
N GLY A 591 -29.51 -37.79 -54.20
CA GLY A 591 -29.66 -38.43 -55.50
C GLY A 591 -30.84 -39.40 -55.53
N GLY A 592 -31.83 -39.08 -56.36
CA GLY A 592 -32.71 -40.07 -56.99
C GLY A 592 -34.16 -40.17 -56.48
N PRO A 593 -35.16 -39.88 -57.33
CA PRO A 593 -36.56 -40.19 -57.05
C PRO A 593 -36.91 -41.60 -57.55
N GLY A 594 -37.54 -42.42 -56.72
CA GLY A 594 -37.87 -43.80 -57.12
C GLY A 594 -38.84 -44.53 -56.18
N GLY A 595 -40.12 -44.24 -56.33
CA GLY A 595 -41.17 -45.27 -56.37
C GLY A 595 -41.79 -45.77 -55.05
N PRO A 596 -43.03 -46.31 -55.12
CA PRO A 596 -43.92 -46.47 -53.98
C PRO A 596 -44.02 -47.92 -53.49
N GLY A 597 -44.25 -48.13 -52.19
CA GLY A 597 -44.52 -49.48 -51.70
C GLY A 597 -44.73 -49.61 -50.19
N GLY A 598 -45.96 -49.38 -49.76
CA GLY A 598 -46.69 -50.31 -48.89
C GLY A 598 -46.27 -50.51 -47.41
N PRO A 599 -47.14 -51.16 -46.62
CA PRO A 599 -47.35 -50.84 -45.20
C PRO A 599 -46.96 -51.97 -44.22
N GLY A 600 -46.70 -51.63 -42.96
CA GLY A 600 -46.63 -52.60 -41.87
C GLY A 600 -46.12 -52.01 -40.56
N GLY A 601 -46.96 -51.99 -39.52
CA GLY A 601 -46.57 -51.72 -38.12
C GLY A 601 -45.85 -52.93 -37.49
N PRO A 602 -45.93 -53.20 -36.17
CA PRO A 602 -46.47 -52.42 -35.04
C PRO A 602 -45.45 -52.37 -33.85
N PRO A 603 -45.83 -51.96 -32.62
CA PRO A 603 -44.92 -51.56 -31.54
C PRO A 603 -44.63 -52.68 -30.52
N GLY A 604 -43.56 -52.53 -29.74
CA GLY A 604 -43.30 -53.34 -28.53
C GLY A 604 -42.33 -52.61 -27.61
N MET A 605 -42.80 -52.08 -26.47
CA MET A 605 -42.89 -52.77 -25.18
C MET A 605 -41.55 -53.30 -24.65
N GLY A 606 -41.05 -52.62 -23.63
CA GLY A 606 -40.98 -53.28 -22.32
C GLY A 606 -39.60 -53.63 -21.77
N PRO A 607 -39.54 -53.89 -20.45
CA PRO A 607 -38.45 -53.46 -19.58
C PRO A 607 -37.76 -54.63 -18.84
N GLY A 608 -36.76 -54.30 -18.02
CA GLY A 608 -36.54 -55.03 -16.77
C GLY A 608 -35.14 -55.57 -16.51
N GLY A 609 -34.42 -54.86 -15.63
CA GLY A 609 -33.67 -55.42 -14.49
C GLY A 609 -32.62 -56.53 -14.74
N PRO A 610 -32.19 -57.23 -13.66
CA PRO A 610 -31.42 -56.61 -12.58
C PRO A 610 -30.21 -57.47 -12.14
N GLY A 611 -29.20 -56.79 -11.59
CA GLY A 611 -28.60 -57.14 -10.30
C GLY A 611 -27.52 -58.23 -10.21
N PHE A 612 -26.78 -58.08 -9.10
CA PHE A 612 -26.15 -59.12 -8.27
C PHE A 612 -24.68 -59.52 -8.53
N PRO A 613 -23.97 -60.03 -7.50
CA PRO A 613 -22.90 -59.27 -6.85
C PRO A 613 -21.62 -60.11 -6.59
N GLY A 614 -20.63 -59.48 -5.96
CA GLY A 614 -19.99 -60.02 -4.76
C GLY A 614 -18.96 -61.15 -4.89
N GLY A 615 -17.76 -60.90 -4.36
CA GLY A 615 -17.14 -61.86 -3.44
C GLY A 615 -15.63 -62.09 -3.59
N PRO A 616 -14.93 -62.46 -2.51
CA PRO A 616 -13.53 -62.11 -2.30
C PRO A 616 -12.58 -63.30 -2.03
N GLY A 617 -11.28 -63.03 -2.00
CA GLY A 617 -10.31 -63.73 -1.13
C GLY A 617 -9.36 -64.73 -1.80
N GLY A 618 -8.11 -64.75 -1.34
CA GLY A 618 -7.17 -65.85 -1.59
C GLY A 618 -5.69 -65.47 -1.43
N MET A 619 -5.01 -66.07 -0.45
CA MET A 619 -3.63 -65.80 -0.01
C MET A 619 -2.57 -66.67 -0.71
N ARG A 620 -1.34 -66.11 -0.86
CA ARG A 620 0.02 -66.71 -0.65
C ARG A 620 0.49 -67.88 -1.57
N PRO A 621 1.77 -68.36 -1.49
CA PRO A 621 3.09 -67.68 -1.44
C PRO A 621 4.20 -68.35 -2.32
N GLY A 622 5.35 -67.67 -2.53
CA GLY A 622 6.67 -68.33 -2.47
C GLY A 622 7.62 -68.31 -3.70
N MET A 623 8.92 -68.28 -3.36
CA MET A 623 10.13 -68.72 -4.11
C MET A 623 10.93 -67.69 -4.96
N GLN A 624 12.04 -67.22 -4.37
CA GLN A 624 13.38 -67.04 -4.99
C GLN A 624 14.09 -68.42 -5.07
N PRO A 625 15.24 -68.68 -5.75
CA PRO A 625 16.39 -67.79 -6.09
C PRO A 625 17.06 -68.15 -7.48
N PRO A 626 18.41 -68.13 -7.70
CA PRO A 626 19.33 -67.01 -7.97
C PRO A 626 20.11 -67.13 -9.32
N GLY A 627 20.79 -66.07 -9.79
CA GLY A 627 21.84 -66.17 -10.83
C GLY A 627 22.22 -64.81 -11.43
N MET A 628 23.41 -64.28 -11.11
CA MET A 628 24.65 -64.35 -11.92
C MET A 628 24.64 -63.54 -13.23
N GLY A 629 25.39 -62.42 -13.21
CA GLY A 629 26.46 -62.13 -14.18
C GLY A 629 26.10 -61.70 -15.61
N GLY A 630 26.55 -60.50 -16.00
CA GLY A 630 26.80 -60.18 -17.42
C GLY A 630 26.79 -58.68 -17.76
N PRO A 631 27.91 -58.11 -18.26
CA PRO A 631 27.96 -56.76 -18.81
C PRO A 631 27.73 -56.79 -20.34
N GLY A 632 26.87 -55.91 -20.86
CA GLY A 632 26.69 -55.72 -22.31
C GLY A 632 25.83 -54.47 -22.55
N MET A 633 26.43 -53.37 -23.01
CA MET A 633 26.53 -52.97 -24.42
C MET A 633 25.19 -52.65 -25.09
N GLY A 634 25.04 -51.35 -25.42
CA GLY A 634 24.47 -50.88 -26.69
C GLY A 634 22.98 -51.11 -26.93
N GLY A 635 22.15 -50.15 -26.56
CA GLY A 635 20.76 -50.03 -27.03
C GLY A 635 20.54 -48.72 -27.81
N PRO A 636 20.02 -48.76 -29.05
CA PRO A 636 19.82 -47.58 -29.90
C PRO A 636 18.46 -46.92 -29.66
N GLY A 637 18.42 -45.58 -29.79
CA GLY A 637 17.21 -44.84 -30.16
C GLY A 637 16.15 -44.65 -29.07
N GLY A 638 16.47 -43.89 -28.02
CA GLY A 638 15.46 -43.31 -27.14
C GLY A 638 14.71 -42.19 -27.85
N MET A 639 13.43 -42.39 -28.13
CA MET A 639 12.52 -41.32 -28.55
C MET A 639 12.52 -40.24 -27.48
N MET A 640 12.99 -39.03 -27.82
CA MET A 640 12.85 -37.85 -26.98
C MET A 640 11.36 -37.54 -26.86
N GLN A 641 10.75 -37.94 -25.74
CA GLN A 641 9.48 -37.36 -25.33
C GLN A 641 9.76 -35.89 -25.01
N PRO A 642 9.00 -34.94 -25.58
CA PRO A 642 9.13 -33.53 -25.23
C PRO A 642 8.81 -33.41 -23.74
N ASN A 643 9.83 -33.03 -22.99
CA ASN A 643 9.78 -32.82 -21.55
C ASN A 643 8.95 -31.54 -21.31
N GLY A 644 7.63 -31.65 -21.44
CA GLY A 644 6.70 -30.62 -21.02
C GLY A 644 6.90 -30.43 -19.54
N THR A 645 7.49 -29.31 -19.15
CA THR A 645 7.56 -28.87 -17.76
C THR A 645 6.12 -28.73 -17.27
N HIS A 646 5.60 -29.79 -16.64
CA HIS A 646 4.39 -29.70 -15.84
C HIS A 646 4.70 -28.67 -14.76
N GLU A 647 4.22 -27.44 -14.94
CA GLU A 647 4.22 -26.43 -13.90
C GLU A 647 3.60 -27.08 -12.66
N GLU A 648 4.44 -27.31 -11.65
CA GLU A 648 4.02 -27.90 -10.40
C GLU A 648 3.11 -26.87 -9.72
N HIS A 649 1.81 -27.10 -9.87
CA HIS A 649 0.75 -26.23 -9.41
C HIS A 649 0.79 -26.13 -7.88
N ASP A 650 1.27 -25.00 -7.32
CA ASP A 650 1.34 -24.78 -5.87
C ASP A 650 -0.07 -24.45 -5.31
N PRO A 651 -0.77 -25.41 -4.66
CA PRO A 651 -2.11 -25.18 -4.14
C PRO A 651 -2.14 -24.12 -3.01
N LEU A 652 -1.00 -23.87 -2.36
CA LEU A 652 -0.91 -22.85 -1.33
C LEU A 652 -0.87 -21.44 -1.92
N ALA A 653 -0.19 -21.27 -3.07
CA ALA A 653 -0.20 -20.02 -3.81
C ALA A 653 -1.63 -19.67 -4.28
N GLU A 654 -2.36 -20.64 -4.83
CA GLU A 654 -3.75 -20.43 -5.24
C GLU A 654 -4.66 -20.03 -4.08
N LYS A 655 -4.53 -20.71 -2.94
CA LYS A 655 -5.31 -20.39 -1.74
C LYS A 655 -5.03 -18.97 -1.26
N ARG A 656 -3.77 -18.52 -1.31
CA ARG A 656 -3.37 -17.15 -0.96
C ARG A 656 -3.97 -16.13 -1.93
N MET A 657 -3.93 -16.39 -3.24
CA MET A 657 -4.54 -15.53 -4.26
C MET A 657 -6.05 -15.44 -4.08
N ALA A 658 -6.73 -16.56 -3.83
CA ALA A 658 -8.17 -16.60 -3.57
C ALA A 658 -8.55 -15.80 -2.31
N GLN A 659 -7.80 -15.95 -1.21
CA GLN A 659 -8.04 -15.17 0.01
C GLN A 659 -7.84 -13.67 -0.22
N ALA A 660 -6.81 -13.28 -0.95
CA ALA A 660 -6.55 -11.89 -1.19
C ALA A 660 -7.53 -11.26 -2.22
N LYS A 661 -8.11 -12.03 -3.15
CA LYS A 661 -9.33 -11.64 -3.91
C LYS A 661 -10.49 -11.30 -3.00
N LEU A 662 -10.83 -12.23 -2.10
CA LEU A 662 -11.96 -12.08 -1.20
C LEU A 662 -11.76 -10.88 -0.27
N LYS A 663 -10.53 -10.65 0.16
CA LYS A 663 -10.14 -9.46 0.92
C LYS A 663 -10.44 -8.19 0.11
N MET A 664 -9.91 -8.08 -1.10
CA MET A 664 -10.11 -6.90 -1.95
C MET A 664 -11.58 -6.67 -2.29
N LYS A 665 -12.35 -7.73 -2.52
CA LYS A 665 -13.80 -7.71 -2.70
C LYS A 665 -14.55 -7.16 -1.49
N ALA A 666 -14.22 -7.64 -0.29
CA ALA A 666 -14.82 -7.16 0.95
C ALA A 666 -14.49 -5.68 1.22
N HIS A 667 -13.23 -5.27 1.06
CA HIS A 667 -12.84 -3.87 1.27
C HIS A 667 -13.40 -2.92 0.20
N SER A 668 -13.42 -3.32 -1.07
CA SER A 668 -13.91 -2.46 -2.16
C SER A 668 -15.42 -2.21 -2.07
N THR A 669 -16.20 -3.22 -1.73
CA THR A 669 -17.67 -3.08 -1.52
C THR A 669 -17.98 -2.26 -0.26
N ALA A 670 -17.30 -2.53 0.85
CA ALA A 670 -17.43 -1.77 2.11
C ALA A 670 -17.06 -0.28 1.95
N TRP A 671 -15.94 0.01 1.30
CA TRP A 671 -15.53 1.37 0.95
C TRP A 671 -16.53 2.00 -0.01
N GLY A 672 -16.98 1.27 -1.05
CA GLY A 672 -17.91 1.78 -2.05
C GLY A 672 -19.23 2.24 -1.43
N LEU A 673 -19.77 1.47 -0.48
CA LEU A 673 -20.99 1.84 0.25
C LEU A 673 -20.75 3.06 1.13
N THR A 674 -19.71 3.03 1.96
CA THR A 674 -19.38 4.15 2.87
C THR A 674 -19.10 5.45 2.10
N TYR A 675 -18.38 5.38 0.97
CA TYR A 675 -18.12 6.52 0.11
C TYR A 675 -19.41 7.08 -0.50
N TYR A 676 -20.29 6.25 -1.05
CA TYR A 676 -21.61 6.68 -1.54
C TYR A 676 -22.43 7.38 -0.44
N LEU A 677 -22.51 6.77 0.74
CA LEU A 677 -23.24 7.33 1.87
C LEU A 677 -22.67 8.69 2.28
N SER A 678 -21.35 8.83 2.35
CA SER A 678 -20.70 10.10 2.68
C SER A 678 -21.00 11.22 1.68
N LYS A 679 -21.22 10.88 0.40
CA LYS A 679 -21.42 11.86 -0.67
C LYS A 679 -22.89 12.19 -0.93
N ARG A 680 -23.78 11.22 -0.77
CA ARG A 680 -25.21 11.33 -1.16
C ARG A 680 -26.16 11.30 0.03
N LYS A 681 -25.75 10.69 1.15
CA LYS A 681 -26.63 10.34 2.27
C LYS A 681 -25.99 10.65 3.63
N MET A 682 -25.16 11.70 3.73
CA MET A 682 -24.41 12.01 4.96
C MET A 682 -25.31 12.14 6.20
N ALA A 683 -26.46 12.82 6.07
CA ALA A 683 -27.42 12.94 7.18
C ALA A 683 -27.95 11.57 7.65
N ALA A 684 -28.29 10.67 6.72
CA ALA A 684 -28.75 9.33 7.05
C ALA A 684 -27.62 8.44 7.62
N LEU A 685 -26.38 8.63 7.15
CA LEU A 685 -25.21 7.97 7.73
C LEU A 685 -24.99 8.36 9.20
N GLN A 686 -25.17 9.64 9.55
CA GLN A 686 -25.12 10.10 10.94
C GLN A 686 -26.24 9.49 11.79
N ILE A 687 -27.45 9.33 11.25
CA ILE A 687 -28.55 8.62 11.92
C ILE A 687 -28.17 7.16 12.15
N PHE A 688 -27.58 6.50 11.15
CA PHE A 688 -27.13 5.12 11.27
C PHE A 688 -26.08 4.94 12.36
N TYR A 689 -25.09 5.83 12.43
CA TYR A 689 -24.14 5.86 13.54
C TYR A 689 -24.83 6.06 14.91
N GLY A 690 -25.85 6.91 14.96
CA GLY A 690 -26.69 7.08 16.14
C GLY A 690 -27.44 5.82 16.54
N GLU A 691 -27.96 5.03 15.59
CA GLU A 691 -28.58 3.73 15.86
C GLU A 691 -27.57 2.73 16.44
N LEU A 692 -26.36 2.65 15.86
CA LEU A 692 -25.30 1.77 16.37
C LEU A 692 -24.88 2.16 17.79
N ASN A 693 -24.75 3.46 18.09
CA ASN A 693 -24.43 3.98 19.42
C ASN A 693 -25.46 3.59 20.50
N ARG A 694 -26.73 3.42 20.11
CA ARG A 694 -27.82 3.04 21.03
C ARG A 694 -27.84 1.55 21.36
N MET A 695 -27.09 0.72 20.65
CA MET A 695 -27.08 -0.71 20.91
C MET A 695 -26.42 -1.03 22.25
N PRO A 696 -26.85 -2.10 22.95
CA PRO A 696 -26.27 -2.51 24.22
C PRO A 696 -24.76 -2.73 24.10
N ARG A 697 -24.04 -2.35 25.17
CA ARG A 697 -22.60 -2.52 25.25
C ARG A 697 -22.21 -3.99 25.11
N ASP A 698 -21.10 -4.26 24.43
CA ASP A 698 -20.48 -5.59 24.27
C ASP A 698 -21.37 -6.63 23.54
N MET A 699 -22.48 -6.20 22.95
CA MET A 699 -23.32 -7.06 22.13
C MET A 699 -22.71 -7.19 20.74
N ARG A 700 -22.45 -8.44 20.31
CA ARG A 700 -22.25 -8.71 18.88
C ARG A 700 -23.56 -8.44 18.17
N VAL A 701 -23.56 -7.46 17.27
CA VAL A 701 -24.76 -7.07 16.55
C VAL A 701 -25.11 -8.16 15.55
N ASP A 702 -26.32 -8.72 15.70
CA ASP A 702 -26.83 -9.69 14.74
C ASP A 702 -26.95 -9.06 13.34
N ARG A 703 -26.69 -9.84 12.28
CA ARG A 703 -26.68 -9.34 10.90
C ARG A 703 -28.02 -8.76 10.48
N GLN A 704 -29.12 -9.40 10.92
CA GLN A 704 -30.46 -8.90 10.63
C GLN A 704 -30.71 -7.59 11.37
N LEU A 705 -30.21 -7.46 12.59
CA LEU A 705 -30.30 -6.22 13.36
C LEU A 705 -29.53 -5.07 12.70
N VAL A 706 -28.31 -5.32 12.18
CA VAL A 706 -27.54 -4.31 11.41
C VAL A 706 -28.32 -3.88 10.16
N LEU A 707 -28.86 -4.83 9.40
CA LEU A 707 -29.64 -4.55 8.20
C LEU A 707 -30.89 -3.71 8.53
N LEU A 708 -31.65 -4.06 9.56
CA LEU A 708 -32.83 -3.31 9.97
C LEU A 708 -32.48 -1.90 10.50
N ALA A 709 -31.39 -1.77 11.26
CA ALA A 709 -30.90 -0.46 11.71
C ALA A 709 -30.50 0.43 10.51
N PHE A 710 -29.84 -0.17 9.51
CA PHE A 710 -29.49 0.52 8.28
C PHE A 710 -30.73 0.96 7.50
N CYS A 711 -31.67 0.05 7.25
CA CYS A 711 -32.91 0.35 6.52
C CYS A 711 -33.72 1.44 7.23
N ARG A 712 -33.80 1.41 8.57
CA ARG A 712 -34.43 2.48 9.35
C ARG A 712 -33.75 3.83 9.15
N ALA A 713 -32.43 3.88 9.30
CA ALA A 713 -31.66 5.12 9.15
C ALA A 713 -31.76 5.72 7.74
N MET A 714 -31.87 4.87 6.71
CA MET A 714 -31.97 5.26 5.31
C MET A 714 -33.42 5.52 4.84
N GLY A 715 -34.43 5.29 5.68
CA GLY A 715 -35.84 5.44 5.31
C GLY A 715 -36.32 4.38 4.32
N LEU A 716 -35.86 3.14 4.46
CA LEU A 716 -36.14 1.98 3.60
C LEU A 716 -37.06 0.95 4.28
N MET A 717 -37.74 1.33 5.37
CA MET A 717 -38.72 0.50 6.07
C MET A 717 -40.10 0.69 5.45
N ASP A 718 -40.94 -0.34 5.49
CA ASP A 718 -42.33 -0.23 5.04
C ASP A 718 -43.13 0.70 5.97
N SER A 719 -43.82 1.67 5.37
CA SER A 719 -44.67 2.63 6.08
C SER A 719 -45.88 1.99 6.80
N GLN A 720 -46.37 0.86 6.29
CA GLN A 720 -47.50 0.12 6.85
C GLN A 720 -47.03 -0.89 7.91
N ASN A 721 -45.89 -1.54 7.64
CA ASN A 721 -45.30 -2.55 8.51
C ASN A 721 -43.89 -2.11 8.97
N LEU A 722 -43.80 -1.37 10.07
CA LEU A 722 -42.52 -0.82 10.58
C LEU A 722 -41.42 -1.86 10.90
N GLY A 723 -41.76 -3.16 10.91
CA GLY A 723 -40.81 -4.27 11.09
C GLY A 723 -40.28 -4.87 9.77
N GLU A 724 -40.83 -4.49 8.63
CA GLU A 724 -40.50 -5.05 7.32
C GLU A 724 -39.74 -4.03 6.45
N ILE A 725 -38.87 -4.54 5.57
CA ILE A 725 -38.12 -3.72 4.63
C ILE A 725 -39.00 -3.44 3.41
N ASP A 726 -39.11 -2.17 3.01
CA ASP A 726 -39.73 -1.80 1.73
C ASP A 726 -38.80 -2.26 0.60
N LYS A 727 -39.14 -3.41 0.00
CA LYS A 727 -38.35 -4.04 -1.07
C LYS A 727 -38.14 -3.11 -2.26
N VAL A 728 -39.13 -2.28 -2.60
CA VAL A 728 -39.05 -1.37 -3.76
C VAL A 728 -38.10 -0.22 -3.46
N ALA A 729 -38.21 0.38 -2.27
CA ALA A 729 -37.29 1.44 -1.84
C ALA A 729 -35.85 0.92 -1.70
N PHE A 730 -35.68 -0.27 -1.11
CA PHE A 730 -34.39 -0.92 -0.95
C PHE A 730 -33.72 -1.20 -2.29
N LYS A 731 -34.46 -1.76 -3.26
CA LYS A 731 -33.98 -1.98 -4.63
C LYS A 731 -33.50 -0.70 -5.29
N ARG A 732 -34.32 0.36 -5.28
CA ARG A 732 -33.97 1.66 -5.88
C ARG A 732 -32.73 2.27 -5.25
N PHE A 733 -32.59 2.14 -3.92
CA PHE A 733 -31.41 2.60 -3.20
C PHE A 733 -30.15 1.83 -3.65
N ALA A 734 -30.25 0.50 -3.75
CA ALA A 734 -29.14 -0.34 -4.17
C ALA A 734 -28.71 -0.04 -5.62
N GLU A 735 -29.67 0.14 -6.53
CA GLU A 735 -29.41 0.52 -7.93
C GLU A 735 -28.74 1.90 -8.02
N ASP A 736 -29.22 2.90 -7.28
CA ASP A 736 -28.60 4.25 -7.22
C ASP A 736 -27.17 4.19 -6.68
N TRP A 737 -26.90 3.35 -5.68
CA TRP A 737 -25.56 3.14 -5.14
C TRP A 737 -24.60 2.55 -6.18
N VAL A 738 -24.99 1.44 -6.82
CA VAL A 738 -24.17 0.78 -7.85
C VAL A 738 -23.93 1.72 -9.03
N GLU A 739 -24.97 2.42 -9.48
CA GLU A 739 -24.87 3.37 -10.58
C GLU A 739 -23.96 4.55 -10.24
N PHE A 740 -24.02 5.05 -9.01
CA PHE A 740 -23.10 6.07 -8.53
C PHE A 740 -21.63 5.61 -8.61
N LEU A 741 -21.32 4.37 -8.22
CA LEU A 741 -19.94 3.86 -8.26
C LEU A 741 -19.43 3.61 -9.69
N LYS A 742 -20.31 3.21 -10.61
CA LYS A 742 -20.01 3.11 -12.05
C LYS A 742 -19.66 4.47 -12.65
N GLN A 743 -20.47 5.49 -12.33
CA GLN A 743 -20.32 6.84 -12.89
C GLN A 743 -19.22 7.67 -12.22
N ASN A 744 -18.79 7.31 -11.01
CA ASN A 744 -17.76 8.04 -10.31
C ASN A 744 -16.49 8.10 -11.17
N ALA A 745 -15.68 9.15 -11.09
CA ALA A 745 -14.38 9.12 -11.78
C ALA A 745 -13.48 8.10 -11.06
N THR A 746 -12.77 7.25 -11.82
CA THR A 746 -11.61 6.56 -11.23
C THR A 746 -10.57 7.64 -11.04
N TRP A 747 -10.18 7.85 -9.79
CA TRP A 747 -9.01 8.66 -9.52
C TRP A 747 -7.79 7.81 -9.86
N GLY A 748 -6.69 8.44 -10.23
CA GLY A 748 -5.48 7.75 -10.64
C GLY A 748 -5.23 7.77 -12.14
N LEU A 749 -3.95 7.65 -12.50
CA LEU A 749 -3.48 7.62 -13.88
C LEU A 749 -3.16 6.18 -14.26
N ASN A 750 -3.82 5.67 -15.31
CA ASN A 750 -3.48 4.38 -15.92
C ASN A 750 -2.20 4.53 -16.74
N ILE A 751 -1.23 3.69 -16.45
CA ILE A 751 0.09 3.69 -17.08
C ILE A 751 0.31 2.28 -17.60
N PRO A 752 0.41 2.11 -18.92
CA PRO A 752 0.84 0.84 -19.49
C PRO A 752 2.20 0.47 -18.93
N VAL A 753 2.31 -0.74 -18.40
CA VAL A 753 3.57 -1.32 -17.99
C VAL A 753 3.96 -2.29 -19.08
N ASP A 754 5.15 -2.10 -19.65
CA ASP A 754 5.72 -3.12 -20.52
C ASP A 754 5.87 -4.39 -19.69
N ALA A 755 5.24 -5.47 -20.15
CA ALA A 755 5.42 -6.77 -19.51
C ALA A 755 6.92 -7.03 -19.43
N PRO A 756 7.44 -7.50 -18.28
CA PRO A 756 8.84 -7.87 -18.20
C PRO A 756 9.11 -8.83 -19.36
N SER A 757 10.00 -8.44 -20.28
CA SER A 757 10.37 -9.30 -21.40
C SER A 757 10.82 -10.62 -20.79
N ASP A 758 10.11 -11.71 -21.09
CA ASP A 758 10.42 -13.03 -20.55
C ASP A 758 11.92 -13.26 -20.71
N PRO A 759 12.70 -13.30 -19.60
CA PRO A 759 14.14 -13.40 -19.67
C PRO A 759 14.60 -14.67 -20.38
N THR A 760 13.72 -15.67 -20.50
CA THR A 760 14.01 -16.92 -21.22
C THR A 760 13.92 -16.77 -22.75
N HIS A 761 13.26 -15.73 -23.27
CA HIS A 761 13.08 -15.55 -24.71
C HIS A 761 14.08 -14.60 -25.39
N ASN A 762 14.93 -13.93 -24.62
CA ASN A 762 15.94 -12.99 -25.16
C ASN A 762 17.37 -13.55 -25.22
N ILE A 763 17.55 -14.84 -24.94
CA ILE A 763 18.80 -15.52 -25.30
C ILE A 763 18.66 -15.96 -26.75
N ASP A 764 19.09 -15.10 -27.68
CA ASP A 764 19.45 -15.56 -29.01
C ASP A 764 20.49 -16.68 -28.83
N PRO A 765 20.26 -17.91 -29.32
CA PRO A 765 21.23 -18.99 -29.24
C PRO A 765 22.59 -18.64 -29.89
N SER A 766 22.71 -17.51 -30.60
CA SER A 766 23.98 -17.02 -31.13
C SER A 766 24.86 -16.23 -30.16
N GLY A 767 24.43 -15.93 -28.93
CA GLY A 767 25.30 -15.38 -27.87
C GLY A 767 25.91 -13.99 -28.11
N ASN A 768 25.31 -13.16 -28.97
CA ASN A 768 25.76 -11.78 -29.21
C ASN A 768 24.83 -10.78 -28.50
N ILE A 769 25.31 -10.20 -27.40
CA ILE A 769 24.67 -9.07 -26.73
C ILE A 769 25.07 -7.80 -27.49
N ASP A 770 24.11 -7.07 -28.06
CA ASP A 770 24.33 -5.76 -28.67
C ASP A 770 24.19 -4.67 -27.58
N PRO A 771 25.28 -4.03 -27.12
CA PRO A 771 25.23 -3.07 -26.01
C PRO A 771 24.66 -1.70 -26.39
N PHE A 772 24.24 -1.49 -27.65
CA PHE A 772 23.65 -0.23 -28.10
C PHE A 772 22.41 -0.48 -28.97
N GLY A 773 21.34 -0.97 -28.34
CA GLY A 773 19.99 -1.02 -28.92
C GLY A 773 19.43 0.38 -29.20
N GLY A 774 19.86 1.02 -30.28
CA GLY A 774 19.22 2.19 -30.84
C GLY A 774 17.83 1.82 -31.42
N PRO A 775 16.82 2.70 -31.34
CA PRO A 775 15.50 2.42 -31.88
C PRO A 775 15.54 2.47 -33.42
N GLY A 776 15.90 1.35 -34.05
CA GLY A 776 15.86 1.15 -35.50
C GLY A 776 14.47 0.75 -35.98
N GLY A 777 13.49 1.65 -35.84
CA GLY A 777 12.16 1.50 -36.44
C GLY A 777 12.14 2.03 -37.87
N ASN A 778 12.02 1.12 -38.85
CA ASN A 778 11.80 1.42 -40.26
C ASN A 778 10.46 2.20 -40.45
N PRO A 779 10.44 3.42 -41.00
CA PRO A 779 9.23 4.26 -41.05
C PRO A 779 8.21 3.90 -42.15
N ASN A 780 8.24 2.68 -42.70
CA ASN A 780 7.29 2.21 -43.71
C ASN A 780 6.70 0.83 -43.33
N ASN A 781 5.90 0.78 -42.25
CA ASN A 781 4.79 -0.17 -42.08
C ASN A 781 3.86 0.25 -40.94
#